data_AF-A0AAW9H4U4-F1
#
_entry.id   AF-A0AAW9H4U4-F1
#
_cell.length_a   1.000
_cell.length_b   1.000
_cell.length_c   1.000
_cell.angle_alpha   90.00
_cell.angle_beta   90.00
_cell.angle_gamma   90.00
#
_symmetry.space_group_name_H-M   'P 1'
#
loop_
_entity.id
_entity.type
_entity.pdbx_description
1 polymer ?
#
loop_
_entity_poly.entity_id
_entity_poly.type
_entity_poly.pdbx_seq_one_letter_code
_entity_poly.pdbx_strand_id
1 'polypeptide(L)'
;MPQARALQPDKQFHHYEREGWGLDQGLPQLSVQAFAQDRQGYLWIGTMGGLTRFDGVRMTSFNEGAPAHLPGNLIKALHADAAGTLWIGTYRGLSRYRDGRFTTLLPQDPQAPLLNIEAIATDAHGSVLVAAQDGVYAVQGDRLQLRHRIAGGAYTLLPRADALWVGTRGAVLRFVAGQDAPELLALPQEAGATPVQHLLEAQGTLWAGTRDGLLLRRDGRWQWLPDPTGTSRRAVQALFEDSDHNLWVGQPGALLRVRDGAIVERNPENKPNVGVNAIFEDRERNLWLGSSWSGATRLWNGWTRRYSTHEGLDDALVWTLARDPDGSLWVGTDSGLSQLRDGRYQPRLSLAQLHNEAPYTLLAEPGQLWIGTRHGAALYRDGRLIQPDWLAPLRDLQISGIVRDRAQRLWFASTDGLFRADGTRLRRYGTAEGLRDPRVRLIHETRDGRLLIGAQSGLYALRDERLVALAPPGSALASADVTAIHELPGGQWLVGTLNEQLWLFDGAHWYAFGEQDGLPVNAAFFIADDGRGAIWVAGLRGVYRVRLANLLRHAASPQAPLNAELMLTERAQRHGGVQGMCCNGAGNGKGFIEHGALWLPSRDGVVALDTAGIVKNPVAPQPVVERVRALGQWLTPQALPAPLPEGARDLDFEFTAASFQAPQNVELRYRLLGYDRGWRTLDDIRQRAVSYTNLPGGDYVFEVTGSNNAGVWAAAPARLPLRIALRFQETPFYRLLLTLGAFALLLCAVALARLHNRRQRDILERQVRERTQALQAANQRLQEASFTDELTQLRNRRYLSLHIPSDIALYRRMAANDEDMLSSGMLFALIDIDHFKSINDSGGHHTGDAVLQQMAQLLVRLTRESDYVVRWGGEEFLLVLRSAPRENLTMAAERLCRSVAAHPFVLDHGRQGRVTCSIGLAEFPFVHDPDNLLGWEQLLVLADRALYQAKAKGRNGWAAYRPVLGAQAEQVLAALQEPLARMQHHACLTLVHNGGSLAPV
;
A
#
# COMPACT_ATOMS: atom_id res chain seq x y z
N MET A 1 -30.23 13.16 -30.12
CA MET A 1 -29.49 13.99 -29.14
C MET A 1 -28.93 15.20 -29.88
N PRO A 2 -29.10 16.43 -29.40
CA PRO A 2 -28.39 17.58 -29.97
C PRO A 2 -26.87 17.30 -29.91
N GLN A 3 -26.15 17.58 -30.99
CA GLN A 3 -24.69 17.46 -31.01
C GLN A 3 -24.08 18.53 -30.09
N ALA A 4 -22.92 18.23 -29.48
CA ALA A 4 -22.17 19.22 -28.73
C ALA A 4 -21.71 20.35 -29.67
N ARG A 5 -21.94 21.60 -29.24
CA ARG A 5 -21.42 22.81 -29.89
C ARG A 5 -19.92 22.94 -29.59
N ALA A 6 -19.15 23.45 -30.55
CA ALA A 6 -17.77 23.88 -30.36
C ALA A 6 -17.69 25.05 -29.38
N LEU A 7 -17.80 26.28 -29.87
CA LEU A 7 -17.84 27.49 -29.04
C LEU A 7 -19.03 28.36 -29.44
N GLN A 8 -19.87 28.67 -28.45
CA GLN A 8 -21.08 29.45 -28.63
C GLN A 8 -20.74 30.86 -29.15
N PRO A 9 -21.28 31.27 -30.30
CA PRO A 9 -20.87 32.53 -30.92
C PRO A 9 -21.33 33.77 -30.17
N ASP A 10 -22.41 33.69 -29.41
CA ASP A 10 -22.94 34.75 -28.56
C ASP A 10 -22.20 34.86 -27.22
N LYS A 11 -21.33 33.88 -26.92
CA LYS A 11 -20.52 33.85 -25.70
C LYS A 11 -19.21 34.57 -25.94
N GLN A 12 -18.87 35.52 -25.06
CA GLN A 12 -17.59 36.23 -25.10
C GLN A 12 -16.44 35.35 -24.58
N PHE A 13 -15.22 35.63 -25.00
CA PHE A 13 -14.04 34.80 -24.71
C PHE A 13 -13.84 34.50 -23.22
N HIS A 14 -13.94 35.53 -22.38
CA HIS A 14 -13.65 35.41 -20.96
C HIS A 14 -14.69 34.57 -20.20
N HIS A 15 -15.85 34.28 -20.83
CA HIS A 15 -16.84 33.38 -20.26
C HIS A 15 -16.55 31.91 -20.56
N TYR A 16 -15.69 31.57 -21.53
CA TYR A 16 -15.33 30.18 -21.81
C TYR A 16 -14.52 29.58 -20.66
N GLU A 17 -14.68 28.27 -20.49
CA GLU A 17 -13.89 27.54 -19.52
C GLU A 17 -12.48 27.35 -20.08
N ARG A 18 -11.48 27.90 -19.37
CA ARG A 18 -10.10 27.99 -19.82
C ARG A 18 -9.17 27.18 -18.91
N GLU A 19 -8.31 26.38 -19.51
CA GLU A 19 -7.25 25.65 -18.81
C GLU A 19 -5.95 25.74 -19.61
N GLY A 20 -4.82 25.93 -18.93
CA GLY A 20 -3.51 26.15 -19.57
C GLY A 20 -2.46 25.15 -19.10
N TRP A 21 -1.58 24.77 -20.03
CA TRP A 21 -0.42 23.90 -19.78
C TRP A 21 0.85 24.58 -20.27
N GLY A 22 1.74 24.92 -19.34
CA GLY A 22 3.08 25.41 -19.58
C GLY A 22 4.15 24.46 -19.01
N LEU A 23 5.33 25.01 -18.67
CA LEU A 23 6.46 24.23 -18.16
C LEU A 23 6.12 23.48 -16.87
N ASP A 24 5.40 24.14 -15.95
CA ASP A 24 5.02 23.57 -14.65
C ASP A 24 4.06 22.38 -14.78
N GLN A 25 3.34 22.27 -15.89
CA GLN A 25 2.41 21.17 -16.19
C GLN A 25 3.04 20.08 -17.08
N GLY A 26 4.35 20.16 -17.35
CA GLY A 26 5.11 19.14 -18.07
C GLY A 26 5.34 19.40 -19.55
N LEU A 27 4.93 20.56 -20.08
CA LEU A 27 5.26 20.94 -21.45
C LEU A 27 6.77 21.27 -21.52
N PRO A 28 7.55 20.66 -22.42
CA PRO A 28 9.00 20.86 -22.45
C PRO A 28 9.40 22.28 -22.90
N GLN A 29 8.52 22.96 -23.64
CA GLN A 29 8.79 24.25 -24.25
C GLN A 29 7.47 25.01 -24.48
N LEU A 30 7.45 26.32 -24.16
CA LEU A 30 6.24 27.15 -24.13
C LEU A 30 5.70 27.62 -25.50
N SER A 31 6.51 27.55 -26.55
CA SER A 31 6.19 28.02 -27.89
C SER A 31 5.58 26.88 -28.70
N VAL A 32 4.26 26.81 -28.65
CA VAL A 32 3.48 25.82 -29.39
C VAL A 32 3.24 26.35 -30.81
N GLN A 33 3.52 25.51 -31.80
CA GLN A 33 3.51 25.86 -33.23
C GLN A 33 2.46 25.06 -34.02
N ALA A 34 2.07 23.88 -33.56
CA ALA A 34 1.10 23.04 -34.24
C ALA A 34 0.41 22.09 -33.27
N PHE A 35 -0.80 21.67 -33.63
CA PHE A 35 -1.52 20.59 -32.95
C PHE A 35 -2.01 19.56 -33.97
N ALA A 36 -2.18 18.33 -33.52
CA ALA A 36 -2.98 17.31 -34.20
C ALA A 36 -3.56 16.36 -33.17
N GLN A 37 -4.62 15.63 -33.51
CA GLN A 37 -5.14 14.56 -32.66
C GLN A 37 -5.11 13.23 -33.42
N ASP A 38 -4.47 12.22 -32.84
CA ASP A 38 -4.36 10.91 -33.47
C ASP A 38 -5.63 10.06 -33.31
N ARG A 39 -5.68 8.90 -33.97
CA ARG A 39 -6.82 7.98 -33.89
C ARG A 39 -7.11 7.47 -32.48
N GLN A 40 -6.08 7.26 -31.66
CA GLN A 40 -6.20 6.77 -30.30
C GLN A 40 -6.72 7.85 -29.32
N GLY A 41 -6.78 9.11 -29.76
CA GLY A 41 -7.34 10.23 -29.02
C GLY A 41 -6.29 11.12 -28.37
N TYR A 42 -5.00 10.81 -28.49
CA TYR A 42 -3.94 11.67 -27.95
C TYR A 42 -3.88 12.99 -28.71
N LEU A 43 -3.68 14.08 -27.97
CA LEU A 43 -3.33 15.37 -28.53
C LEU A 43 -1.81 15.41 -28.72
N TRP A 44 -1.39 15.72 -29.93
CA TRP A 44 0.01 15.94 -30.30
C TRP A 44 0.26 17.44 -30.41
N ILE A 45 1.30 17.91 -29.72
CA ILE A 45 1.66 19.31 -29.57
C ILE A 45 3.06 19.49 -30.16
N GLY A 46 3.16 20.22 -31.26
CA GLY A 46 4.43 20.61 -31.87
C GLY A 46 4.96 21.86 -31.21
N THR A 47 6.18 21.81 -30.69
CA THR A 47 6.84 22.95 -30.01
C THR A 47 8.16 23.31 -30.70
N MET A 48 8.79 24.40 -30.27
CA MET A 48 10.16 24.71 -30.72
C MET A 48 11.20 23.72 -30.15
N GLY A 49 10.87 22.97 -29.09
CA GLY A 49 11.77 22.04 -28.41
C GLY A 49 11.53 20.57 -28.72
N GLY A 50 10.60 20.26 -29.62
CA GLY A 50 10.23 18.89 -29.99
C GLY A 50 8.72 18.67 -30.04
N LEU A 51 8.35 17.41 -30.15
CA LEU A 51 6.97 16.92 -30.24
C LEU A 51 6.52 16.39 -28.89
N THR A 52 5.34 16.77 -28.42
CA THR A 52 4.77 16.26 -27.17
C THR A 52 3.46 15.55 -27.44
N ARG A 53 3.31 14.32 -26.92
CA ARG A 53 2.04 13.58 -26.88
C ARG A 53 1.39 13.78 -25.52
N PHE A 54 0.10 14.09 -25.51
CA PHE A 54 -0.67 14.43 -24.32
C PHE A 54 -1.98 13.64 -24.26
N ASP A 55 -2.26 13.03 -23.09
CA ASP A 55 -3.46 12.21 -22.86
C ASP A 55 -4.52 12.90 -21.98
N GLY A 56 -4.34 14.20 -21.70
CA GLY A 56 -5.16 14.98 -20.78
C GLY A 56 -4.54 15.12 -19.39
N VAL A 57 -3.61 14.23 -19.02
CA VAL A 57 -2.97 14.22 -17.69
C VAL A 57 -1.45 14.13 -17.77
N ARG A 58 -0.90 13.24 -18.60
CA ARG A 58 0.55 13.01 -18.76
C ARG A 58 1.02 13.50 -20.12
N MET A 59 2.19 14.13 -20.14
CA MET A 59 2.91 14.53 -21.35
C MET A 59 4.11 13.63 -21.58
N THR A 60 4.31 13.19 -22.83
CA THR A 60 5.49 12.44 -23.27
C THR A 60 6.14 13.20 -24.43
N SER A 61 7.41 13.57 -24.28
CA SER A 61 8.11 14.40 -25.25
C SER A 61 9.11 13.60 -26.09
N PHE A 62 9.22 13.98 -27.36
CA PHE A 62 10.03 13.35 -28.40
C PHE A 62 10.85 14.44 -29.12
N ASN A 63 12.12 14.19 -29.39
CA ASN A 63 13.06 15.16 -29.96
C ASN A 63 13.99 14.48 -31.00
N GLU A 64 15.02 15.19 -31.45
CA GLU A 64 16.05 14.66 -32.37
C GLU A 64 16.84 13.45 -31.81
N GLY A 65 16.83 13.26 -30.48
CA GLY A 65 17.47 12.15 -29.81
C GLY A 65 16.68 10.84 -29.83
N ALA A 66 17.29 9.78 -29.30
CA ALA A 66 16.58 8.54 -29.05
C ALA A 66 15.45 8.75 -28.01
N PRO A 67 14.27 8.14 -28.17
CA PRO A 67 13.94 7.07 -29.12
C PRO A 67 13.29 7.53 -30.43
N ALA A 68 13.06 8.83 -30.65
CA ALA A 68 12.27 9.31 -31.78
C ALA A 68 13.08 9.60 -33.05
N HIS A 69 14.32 10.09 -32.90
CA HIS A 69 15.19 10.47 -34.03
C HIS A 69 14.50 11.37 -35.06
N LEU A 70 13.78 12.39 -34.57
CA LEU A 70 13.16 13.39 -35.44
C LEU A 70 14.23 14.13 -36.26
N PRO A 71 13.95 14.57 -37.50
CA PRO A 71 14.94 15.30 -38.30
C PRO A 71 15.26 16.69 -37.74
N GLY A 72 14.39 17.26 -36.91
CA GLY A 72 14.56 18.56 -36.28
C GLY A 72 13.66 18.75 -35.05
N ASN A 73 14.09 19.52 -34.06
CA ASN A 73 13.33 19.83 -32.84
C ASN A 73 12.23 20.87 -33.04
N LEU A 74 12.43 21.85 -33.93
CA LEU A 74 11.38 22.81 -34.26
C LEU A 74 10.31 22.12 -35.12
N ILE A 75 9.20 21.78 -34.49
CA ILE A 75 8.02 21.22 -35.15
C ILE A 75 7.19 22.38 -35.68
N LYS A 76 6.93 22.39 -36.98
CA LYS A 76 6.22 23.49 -37.67
C LYS A 76 4.81 23.10 -38.12
N ALA A 77 4.63 21.82 -38.48
CA ALA A 77 3.36 21.32 -38.96
C ALA A 77 3.10 19.92 -38.41
N LEU A 78 1.86 19.65 -38.02
CA LEU A 78 1.38 18.34 -37.63
C LEU A 78 0.13 18.02 -38.43
N HIS A 79 0.02 16.80 -38.92
CA HIS A 79 -1.15 16.36 -39.67
C HIS A 79 -1.44 14.89 -39.40
N ALA A 80 -2.62 14.59 -38.86
CA ALA A 80 -3.08 13.22 -38.67
C ALA A 80 -3.94 12.81 -39.87
N ASP A 81 -3.55 11.75 -40.57
CA ASP A 81 -4.28 11.29 -41.75
C ASP A 81 -5.39 10.27 -41.42
N ALA A 82 -6.22 9.98 -42.42
CA ALA A 82 -7.25 8.95 -42.35
C ALA A 82 -6.71 7.52 -42.40
N ALA A 83 -5.39 7.29 -42.37
CA ALA A 83 -4.79 5.98 -42.12
C ALA A 83 -4.37 5.82 -40.64
N GLY A 84 -4.39 6.91 -39.85
CA GLY A 84 -3.94 6.92 -38.46
C GLY A 84 -2.44 7.19 -38.32
N THR A 85 -1.79 7.66 -39.39
CA THR A 85 -0.42 8.17 -39.33
C THR A 85 -0.43 9.63 -38.91
N LEU A 86 0.46 9.94 -37.98
CA LEU A 86 0.82 11.32 -37.67
C LEU A 86 2.03 11.73 -38.52
N TRP A 87 1.85 12.74 -39.36
CA TRP A 87 2.90 13.39 -40.13
C TRP A 87 3.44 14.59 -39.37
N ILE A 88 4.76 14.69 -39.31
CA ILE A 88 5.50 15.61 -38.43
C ILE A 88 6.48 16.40 -39.30
N GLY A 89 6.12 17.64 -39.61
CA GLY A 89 6.95 18.56 -40.37
C GLY A 89 7.86 19.35 -39.45
N THR A 90 9.16 19.28 -39.72
CA THR A 90 10.18 20.04 -38.97
C THR A 90 10.89 21.01 -39.90
N TYR A 91 11.69 21.90 -39.32
CA TYR A 91 12.56 22.80 -40.09
C TYR A 91 13.66 22.09 -40.91
N ARG A 92 13.86 20.77 -40.72
CA ARG A 92 14.91 19.97 -41.39
C ARG A 92 14.38 18.75 -42.14
N GLY A 93 13.09 18.47 -42.10
CA GLY A 93 12.49 17.40 -42.89
C GLY A 93 11.15 16.92 -42.37
N LEU A 94 10.64 15.84 -42.97
CA LEU A 94 9.39 15.21 -42.60
C LEU A 94 9.65 13.88 -41.88
N SER A 95 8.94 13.65 -40.77
CA SER A 95 8.86 12.34 -40.12
C SER A 95 7.41 11.86 -40.09
N ARG A 96 7.21 10.55 -40.00
CA ARG A 96 5.91 9.95 -39.73
C ARG A 96 5.96 9.11 -38.47
N TYR A 97 4.88 9.11 -37.71
CA TYR A 97 4.64 8.22 -36.59
C TYR A 97 3.48 7.27 -36.89
N ARG A 98 3.74 5.97 -36.82
CA ARG A 98 2.74 4.90 -36.98
C ARG A 98 3.13 3.70 -36.11
N ASP A 99 2.16 3.14 -35.40
CA ASP A 99 2.31 1.93 -34.57
C ASP A 99 3.50 1.98 -33.59
N GLY A 100 3.70 3.12 -32.93
CA GLY A 100 4.77 3.30 -31.95
C GLY A 100 6.15 3.59 -32.54
N ARG A 101 6.28 3.72 -33.87
CA ARG A 101 7.56 3.93 -34.55
C ARG A 101 7.59 5.25 -35.31
N PHE A 102 8.70 5.97 -35.17
CA PHE A 102 9.03 7.14 -35.98
C PHE A 102 9.85 6.72 -37.20
N THR A 103 9.60 7.35 -38.36
CA THR A 103 10.36 7.13 -39.59
C THR A 103 10.54 8.46 -40.31
N THR A 104 11.79 8.87 -40.54
CA THR A 104 12.13 10.08 -41.29
C THR A 104 12.09 9.79 -42.78
N LEU A 105 11.38 10.62 -43.55
CA LEU A 105 11.29 10.51 -44.99
C LEU A 105 12.35 11.40 -45.64
N LEU A 106 13.03 10.87 -46.65
CA LEU A 106 14.07 11.58 -47.38
C LEU A 106 13.56 12.01 -48.77
N PRO A 107 14.05 13.12 -49.32
CA PRO A 107 13.84 13.45 -50.72
C PRO A 107 14.25 12.31 -51.66
N GLN A 108 13.53 12.14 -52.76
CA GLN A 108 13.84 11.11 -53.76
C GLN A 108 15.22 11.34 -54.39
N ASP A 109 15.56 12.61 -54.63
CA ASP A 109 16.88 13.05 -55.05
C ASP A 109 17.81 13.14 -53.82
N PRO A 110 18.87 12.30 -53.74
CA PRO A 110 19.82 12.33 -52.62
C PRO A 110 20.62 13.63 -52.52
N GLN A 111 20.71 14.42 -53.58
CA GLN A 111 21.37 15.72 -53.58
C GLN A 111 20.44 16.87 -53.16
N ALA A 112 19.14 16.61 -52.99
CA ALA A 112 18.22 17.63 -52.54
C ALA A 112 18.59 18.13 -51.13
N PRO A 113 18.44 19.45 -50.88
CA PRO A 113 18.73 20.01 -49.56
C PRO A 113 17.76 19.46 -48.51
N LEU A 114 18.13 19.61 -47.24
CA LEU A 114 17.18 19.41 -46.14
C LEU A 114 15.97 20.33 -46.36
N LEU A 115 14.78 19.75 -46.25
CA LEU A 115 13.53 20.45 -46.53
C LEU A 115 13.00 21.09 -45.25
N ASN A 116 12.90 22.43 -45.26
CA ASN A 116 12.12 23.15 -44.26
C ASN A 116 10.62 22.98 -44.60
N ILE A 117 9.91 22.23 -43.76
CA ILE A 117 8.50 21.90 -43.95
C ILE A 117 7.63 23.03 -43.39
N GLU A 118 6.83 23.67 -44.23
CA GLU A 118 5.96 24.79 -43.85
C GLU A 118 4.53 24.34 -43.52
N ALA A 119 3.97 23.43 -44.33
CA ALA A 119 2.62 22.91 -44.11
C ALA A 119 2.49 21.48 -44.66
N ILE A 120 1.54 20.73 -44.11
CA ILE A 120 1.20 19.38 -44.54
C ILE A 120 -0.31 19.33 -44.74
N ALA A 121 -0.76 18.72 -45.83
CA ALA A 121 -2.17 18.51 -46.10
C ALA A 121 -2.40 17.16 -46.80
N THR A 122 -3.62 16.65 -46.76
CA THR A 122 -4.03 15.48 -47.55
C THR A 122 -4.98 15.93 -48.66
N ASP A 123 -4.74 15.47 -49.88
CA ASP A 123 -5.65 15.75 -51.00
C ASP A 123 -6.88 14.84 -50.99
N ALA A 124 -7.83 15.09 -51.90
CA ALA A 124 -9.08 14.33 -52.01
C ALA A 124 -8.87 12.84 -52.33
N HIS A 125 -7.68 12.44 -52.80
CA HIS A 125 -7.32 11.06 -53.10
C HIS A 125 -6.57 10.38 -51.94
N GLY A 126 -6.38 11.06 -50.81
CA GLY A 126 -5.66 10.54 -49.66
C GLY A 126 -4.13 10.67 -49.76
N SER A 127 -3.61 11.34 -50.79
CA SER A 127 -2.16 11.57 -50.92
C SER A 127 -1.72 12.71 -50.01
N VAL A 128 -0.60 12.52 -49.33
CA VAL A 128 -0.02 13.51 -48.42
C VAL A 128 0.87 14.46 -49.20
N LEU A 129 0.56 15.74 -49.12
CA LEU A 129 1.26 16.85 -49.76
C LEU A 129 1.97 17.70 -48.71
N VAL A 130 3.13 18.22 -49.09
CA VAL A 130 4.03 18.93 -48.20
C VAL A 130 4.49 20.21 -48.89
N ALA A 131 4.26 21.35 -48.25
CA ALA A 131 4.81 22.64 -48.67
C ALA A 131 6.22 22.80 -48.09
N ALA A 132 7.16 23.18 -48.93
CA ALA A 132 8.56 23.42 -48.57
C ALA A 132 9.13 24.65 -49.28
N GLN A 133 10.36 25.02 -48.91
CA GLN A 133 11.05 26.24 -49.35
C GLN A 133 11.23 26.40 -50.88
N ASP A 134 11.13 25.33 -51.67
CA ASP A 134 11.33 25.32 -53.12
C ASP A 134 10.14 24.73 -53.91
N GLY A 135 9.06 24.35 -53.23
CA GLY A 135 7.87 23.84 -53.90
C GLY A 135 6.97 22.96 -53.04
N VAL A 136 6.13 22.19 -53.75
CA VAL A 136 5.23 21.20 -53.16
C VAL A 136 5.73 19.80 -53.46
N TYR A 137 5.84 18.98 -52.42
CA TYR A 137 6.22 17.58 -52.48
C TYR A 137 5.01 16.69 -52.22
N ALA A 138 5.01 15.50 -52.80
CA ALA A 138 4.09 14.42 -52.48
C ALA A 138 4.85 13.29 -51.78
N VAL A 139 4.20 12.65 -50.81
CA VAL A 139 4.73 11.45 -50.17
C VAL A 139 4.47 10.23 -51.05
N GLN A 140 5.52 9.52 -51.44
CA GLN A 140 5.44 8.27 -52.19
C GLN A 140 6.25 7.17 -51.47
N GLY A 141 5.54 6.26 -50.80
CA GLY A 141 6.17 5.28 -49.92
C GLY A 141 6.90 5.96 -48.75
N ASP A 142 8.21 5.78 -48.68
CA ASP A 142 9.09 6.36 -47.65
C ASP A 142 9.95 7.52 -48.19
N ARG A 143 9.57 8.09 -49.35
CA ARG A 143 10.28 9.20 -49.99
C ARG A 143 9.38 10.39 -50.30
N LEU A 144 10.02 11.55 -50.43
CA LEU A 144 9.40 12.79 -50.88
C LEU A 144 9.73 13.06 -52.34
N GLN A 145 8.70 13.15 -53.18
CA GLN A 145 8.82 13.46 -54.60
C GLN A 145 8.39 14.90 -54.86
N LEU A 146 9.24 15.70 -55.51
CA LEU A 146 8.87 17.05 -55.91
C LEU A 146 7.77 17.01 -56.97
N ARG A 147 6.61 17.58 -56.67
CA ARG A 147 5.43 17.61 -57.55
C ARG A 147 5.33 18.92 -58.33
N HIS A 148 5.53 20.05 -57.65
CA HIS A 148 5.47 21.37 -58.25
C HIS A 148 6.62 22.23 -57.73
N ARG A 149 7.49 22.71 -58.63
CA ARG A 149 8.56 23.64 -58.30
C ARG A 149 8.00 25.07 -58.28
N ILE A 150 8.24 25.79 -57.19
CA ILE A 150 7.70 27.15 -57.00
C ILE A 150 8.84 28.07 -56.57
N ALA A 151 9.20 29.01 -57.44
CA ALA A 151 10.20 30.03 -57.13
C ALA A 151 9.67 30.92 -55.99
N GLY A 152 10.40 30.96 -54.87
CA GLY A 152 9.97 31.67 -53.65
C GLY A 152 9.26 30.79 -52.61
N GLY A 153 9.08 29.50 -52.89
CA GLY A 153 8.59 28.49 -51.95
C GLY A 153 7.07 28.42 -51.78
N ALA A 154 6.62 27.31 -51.20
CA ALA A 154 5.24 27.10 -50.78
C ALA A 154 5.16 27.27 -49.26
N TYR A 155 4.22 28.07 -48.77
CA TYR A 155 4.05 28.33 -47.33
C TYR A 155 2.84 27.61 -46.73
N THR A 156 1.79 27.38 -47.52
CA THR A 156 0.56 26.73 -47.07
C THR A 156 -0.13 26.03 -48.23
N LEU A 157 -0.93 25.02 -47.91
CA LEU A 157 -1.64 24.18 -48.88
C LEU A 157 -3.12 24.15 -48.51
N LEU A 158 -3.97 24.34 -49.52
CA LEU A 158 -5.41 24.10 -49.42
C LEU A 158 -5.83 23.20 -50.59
N PRO A 159 -5.76 21.88 -50.42
CA PRO A 159 -6.31 20.94 -51.39
C PRO A 159 -7.84 21.06 -51.42
N ARG A 160 -8.40 21.23 -52.61
CA ARG A 160 -9.85 21.17 -52.88
C ARG A 160 -10.12 20.08 -53.91
N ALA A 161 -11.39 19.72 -54.06
CA ALA A 161 -11.78 18.68 -55.02
C ALA A 161 -11.42 19.04 -56.47
N ASP A 162 -11.42 20.33 -56.81
CA ASP A 162 -11.17 20.85 -58.16
C ASP A 162 -9.70 21.22 -58.42
N ALA A 163 -8.98 21.64 -57.38
CA ALA A 163 -7.65 22.21 -57.52
C ALA A 163 -6.84 22.17 -56.21
N LEU A 164 -5.52 22.22 -56.32
CA LEU A 164 -4.62 22.50 -55.21
C LEU A 164 -4.32 24.00 -55.17
N TRP A 165 -4.64 24.65 -54.06
CA TRP A 165 -4.31 26.05 -53.82
C TRP A 165 -3.06 26.14 -52.95
N VAL A 166 -2.10 26.96 -53.34
CA VAL A 166 -0.79 27.08 -52.69
C VAL A 166 -0.51 28.54 -52.40
N GLY A 167 -0.31 28.86 -51.12
CA GLY A 167 0.10 30.21 -50.73
C GLY A 167 1.59 30.40 -51.00
N THR A 168 1.92 31.49 -51.71
CA THR A 168 3.29 31.86 -52.06
C THR A 168 3.57 33.29 -51.60
N ARG A 169 4.69 33.87 -52.02
CA ARG A 169 4.99 35.28 -51.76
C ARG A 169 4.23 36.16 -52.75
N GLY A 170 3.35 37.03 -52.25
CA GLY A 170 2.60 38.01 -53.03
C GLY A 170 1.43 37.47 -53.84
N ALA A 171 1.17 36.16 -53.80
CA ALA A 171 0.09 35.53 -54.55
C ALA A 171 -0.37 34.20 -53.96
N VAL A 172 -1.46 33.69 -54.52
CA VAL A 172 -1.89 32.31 -54.36
C VAL A 172 -1.86 31.63 -55.73
N LEU A 173 -1.21 30.49 -55.83
CA LEU A 173 -1.19 29.66 -57.03
C LEU A 173 -2.29 28.61 -56.94
N ARG A 174 -3.09 28.47 -58.00
CA ARG A 174 -4.13 27.44 -58.11
C ARG A 174 -3.76 26.45 -59.21
N PHE A 175 -3.48 25.21 -58.82
CA PHE A 175 -3.16 24.10 -59.71
C PHE A 175 -4.43 23.29 -59.99
N VAL A 176 -5.02 23.47 -61.16
CA VAL A 176 -6.20 22.72 -61.61
C VAL A 176 -5.76 21.44 -62.30
N ALA A 177 -6.43 20.32 -62.02
CA ALA A 177 -6.12 19.05 -62.67
C ALA A 177 -6.26 19.16 -64.21
N GLY A 178 -5.24 18.73 -64.94
CA GLY A 178 -5.22 18.78 -66.42
C GLY A 178 -4.73 20.10 -67.02
N GLN A 179 -4.36 21.09 -66.21
CA GLN A 179 -3.64 22.28 -66.66
C GLN A 179 -2.15 22.18 -66.35
N ASP A 180 -1.29 22.54 -67.31
CA ASP A 180 0.16 22.47 -67.14
C ASP A 180 0.73 23.61 -66.27
N ALA A 181 0.10 24.80 -66.33
CA ALA A 181 0.52 25.98 -65.59
C ALA A 181 -0.51 26.35 -64.52
N PRO A 182 -0.08 26.78 -63.31
CA PRO A 182 -1.00 27.25 -62.28
C PRO A 182 -1.62 28.60 -62.64
N GLU A 183 -2.87 28.81 -62.24
CA GLU A 183 -3.49 30.14 -62.26
C GLU A 183 -2.89 31.00 -61.14
N LEU A 184 -2.37 32.18 -61.50
CA LEU A 184 -1.80 33.15 -60.55
C LEU A 184 -2.89 34.09 -60.03
N LEU A 185 -3.17 34.02 -58.73
CA LEU A 185 -4.09 34.90 -58.04
C LEU A 185 -3.31 35.91 -57.19
N ALA A 186 -2.92 37.02 -57.82
CA ALA A 186 -2.11 38.05 -57.18
C ALA A 186 -2.85 38.72 -56.01
N LEU A 187 -2.13 38.99 -54.92
CA LEU A 187 -2.61 39.81 -53.82
C LEU A 187 -2.68 41.30 -54.24
N PRO A 188 -3.36 42.16 -53.45
CA PRO A 188 -3.29 43.61 -53.67
C PRO A 188 -1.84 44.09 -53.67
N GLN A 189 -1.54 45.16 -54.42
CA GLN A 189 -0.18 45.68 -54.59
C GLN A 189 0.54 45.94 -53.25
N GLU A 190 -0.21 46.40 -52.24
CA GLU A 190 0.25 46.62 -50.86
C GLU A 190 0.82 45.36 -50.19
N ALA A 191 0.35 44.17 -50.58
CA ALA A 191 0.79 42.86 -50.09
C ALA A 191 1.65 42.08 -51.11
N GLY A 192 2.13 42.75 -52.16
CA GLY A 192 2.81 42.12 -53.31
C GLY A 192 4.13 41.40 -52.97
N ALA A 193 4.68 41.60 -51.77
CA ALA A 193 5.89 40.93 -51.29
C ALA A 193 5.64 40.02 -50.07
N THR A 194 4.39 39.88 -49.63
CA THR A 194 4.04 39.28 -48.35
C THR A 194 3.77 37.79 -48.52
N PRO A 195 4.32 36.91 -47.68
CA PRO A 195 4.01 35.49 -47.75
C PRO A 195 2.58 35.22 -47.27
N VAL A 196 1.83 34.43 -48.04
CA VAL A 196 0.55 33.85 -47.62
C VAL A 196 0.83 32.63 -46.76
N GLN A 197 0.76 32.78 -45.45
CA GLN A 197 1.13 31.72 -44.48
C GLN A 197 -0.03 30.80 -44.12
N HIS A 198 -1.27 31.28 -44.32
CA HIS A 198 -2.47 30.48 -44.06
C HIS A 198 -3.47 30.66 -45.20
N LEU A 199 -4.01 29.54 -45.69
CA LEU A 199 -5.14 29.51 -46.61
C LEU A 199 -6.23 28.64 -46.01
N LEU A 200 -7.46 29.16 -45.98
CA LEU A 200 -8.61 28.47 -45.43
C LEU A 200 -9.86 28.87 -46.20
N GLU A 201 -10.70 27.90 -46.52
CA GLU A 201 -12.09 28.16 -46.91
C GLU A 201 -12.94 28.06 -45.65
N ALA A 202 -13.61 29.15 -45.29
CA ALA A 202 -14.43 29.25 -44.08
C ALA A 202 -15.61 30.17 -44.32
N GLN A 203 -16.79 29.84 -43.78
CA GLN A 203 -18.02 30.63 -43.98
C GLN A 203 -18.32 30.89 -45.47
N GLY A 204 -18.04 29.90 -46.34
CA GLY A 204 -18.21 30.01 -47.80
C GLY A 204 -17.28 31.01 -48.50
N THR A 205 -16.26 31.50 -47.81
CA THR A 205 -15.31 32.50 -48.30
C THR A 205 -13.89 31.94 -48.24
N LEU A 206 -13.05 32.28 -49.23
CA LEU A 206 -11.64 31.95 -49.18
C LEU A 206 -10.86 33.06 -48.46
N TRP A 207 -10.08 32.67 -47.46
CA TRP A 207 -9.30 33.55 -46.60
C TRP A 207 -7.80 33.32 -46.80
N ALA A 208 -7.04 34.41 -46.77
CA ALA A 208 -5.59 34.39 -46.78
C ALA A 208 -5.04 35.15 -45.57
N GLY A 209 -4.38 34.42 -44.67
CA GLY A 209 -3.62 34.98 -43.57
C GLY A 209 -2.19 35.30 -44.02
N THR A 210 -1.77 36.54 -43.84
CA THR A 210 -0.45 37.03 -44.26
C THR A 210 0.29 37.69 -43.09
N ARG A 211 1.57 38.02 -43.28
CA ARG A 211 2.34 38.82 -42.30
C ARG A 211 1.84 40.25 -42.13
N ASP A 212 1.02 40.75 -43.06
CA ASP A 212 0.54 42.13 -43.05
C ASP A 212 -0.96 42.23 -42.77
N GLY A 213 -1.64 41.10 -42.56
CA GLY A 213 -3.06 41.08 -42.24
C GLY A 213 -3.85 39.94 -42.85
N LEU A 214 -5.17 40.03 -42.65
CA LEU A 214 -6.15 39.08 -43.13
C LEU A 214 -6.85 39.60 -44.39
N LEU A 215 -6.83 38.77 -45.43
CA LEU A 215 -7.50 39.01 -46.70
C LEU A 215 -8.67 38.02 -46.86
N LEU A 216 -9.75 38.49 -47.47
CA LEU A 216 -10.82 37.65 -47.98
C LEU A 216 -10.87 37.73 -49.51
N ARG A 217 -11.32 36.67 -50.16
CA ARG A 217 -11.52 36.65 -51.61
C ARG A 217 -12.99 36.88 -51.93
N ARG A 218 -13.28 38.03 -52.55
CA ARG A 218 -14.63 38.44 -52.97
C ARG A 218 -14.60 38.92 -54.42
N ASP A 219 -15.63 38.60 -55.19
CA ASP A 219 -15.76 39.01 -56.60
C ASP A 219 -14.53 38.66 -57.47
N GLY A 220 -13.92 37.50 -57.22
CA GLY A 220 -12.75 37.06 -57.97
C GLY A 220 -11.41 37.65 -57.51
N ARG A 221 -11.40 38.55 -56.52
CA ARG A 221 -10.20 39.31 -56.11
C ARG A 221 -9.94 39.22 -54.61
N TRP A 222 -8.68 39.36 -54.23
CA TRP A 222 -8.28 39.48 -52.82
C TRP A 222 -8.52 40.90 -52.33
N GLN A 223 -9.16 41.04 -51.16
CA GLN A 223 -9.46 42.30 -50.51
C GLN A 223 -9.12 42.18 -49.02
N TRP A 224 -8.66 43.28 -48.41
CA TRP A 224 -8.44 43.31 -46.97
C TRP A 224 -9.77 43.19 -46.23
N LEU A 225 -9.77 42.47 -45.12
CA LEU A 225 -10.94 42.45 -44.23
C LEU A 225 -11.24 43.89 -43.78
N PRO A 226 -12.44 44.43 -44.08
CA PRO A 226 -12.80 45.78 -43.66
C PRO A 226 -12.80 45.88 -42.14
N ASP A 227 -12.03 46.83 -41.61
CA ASP A 227 -11.92 47.06 -40.17
C ASP A 227 -11.56 48.53 -39.90
N PRO A 228 -12.50 49.32 -39.36
CA PRO A 228 -12.24 50.72 -38.98
C PRO A 228 -11.13 50.90 -37.95
N THR A 229 -10.83 49.86 -37.16
CA THR A 229 -9.82 49.91 -36.08
C THR A 229 -8.41 49.58 -36.55
N GLY A 230 -8.24 49.07 -37.78
CA GLY A 230 -6.96 48.65 -38.33
C GLY A 230 -6.39 47.35 -37.73
N THR A 231 -7.16 46.63 -36.90
CA THR A 231 -6.78 45.33 -36.33
C THR A 231 -6.57 44.26 -37.41
N SER A 232 -7.36 44.28 -38.49
CA SER A 232 -7.22 43.32 -39.60
C SER A 232 -5.89 43.41 -40.36
N ARG A 233 -5.15 44.53 -40.21
CA ARG A 233 -3.85 44.81 -40.85
C ARG A 233 -2.64 44.40 -39.98
N ARG A 234 -2.80 43.37 -39.15
CA ARG A 234 -1.72 42.80 -38.33
C ARG A 234 -1.45 41.35 -38.73
N ALA A 235 -0.19 40.93 -38.60
CA ALA A 235 0.26 39.58 -38.91
C ALA A 235 -0.71 38.50 -38.39
N VAL A 236 -1.14 37.63 -39.30
CA VAL A 236 -1.94 36.45 -38.98
C VAL A 236 -0.98 35.31 -38.68
N GLN A 237 -1.00 34.83 -37.45
CA GLN A 237 -0.15 33.73 -36.97
C GLN A 237 -0.89 32.38 -36.97
N ALA A 238 -2.22 32.41 -36.91
CA ALA A 238 -3.07 31.23 -37.00
C ALA A 238 -4.42 31.59 -37.63
N LEU A 239 -4.99 30.66 -38.38
CA LEU A 239 -6.30 30.81 -39.00
C LEU A 239 -7.02 29.46 -38.95
N PHE A 240 -8.21 29.42 -38.35
CA PHE A 240 -8.95 28.17 -38.13
C PHE A 240 -10.45 28.43 -38.06
N GLU A 241 -11.26 27.58 -38.71
CA GLU A 241 -12.72 27.58 -38.57
C GLU A 241 -13.12 26.43 -37.64
N ASP A 242 -13.85 26.74 -36.58
CA ASP A 242 -14.44 25.69 -35.74
C ASP A 242 -15.73 25.13 -36.35
N SER A 243 -16.21 24.06 -35.74
CA SER A 243 -17.38 23.34 -36.24
C SER A 243 -18.73 24.04 -36.04
N ASP A 244 -18.73 25.19 -35.36
CA ASP A 244 -19.89 26.10 -35.27
C ASP A 244 -19.76 27.29 -36.24
N HIS A 245 -18.84 27.20 -37.21
CA HIS A 245 -18.55 28.21 -38.23
C HIS A 245 -18.02 29.53 -37.67
N ASN A 246 -17.32 29.51 -36.54
CA ASN A 246 -16.55 30.68 -36.09
C ASN A 246 -15.18 30.67 -36.74
N LEU A 247 -14.82 31.77 -37.40
CA LEU A 247 -13.46 31.95 -37.90
C LEU A 247 -12.60 32.60 -36.81
N TRP A 248 -11.61 31.85 -36.35
CA TRP A 248 -10.63 32.29 -35.36
C TRP A 248 -9.35 32.74 -36.04
N VAL A 249 -8.86 33.91 -35.63
CA VAL A 249 -7.66 34.53 -36.21
C VAL A 249 -6.69 34.85 -35.08
N GLY A 250 -5.59 34.12 -35.03
CA GLY A 250 -4.49 34.38 -34.10
C GLY A 250 -3.62 35.52 -34.63
N GLN A 251 -3.35 36.50 -33.78
CA GLN A 251 -2.45 37.62 -34.06
C GLN A 251 -1.48 37.81 -32.88
N PRO A 252 -0.37 38.55 -33.07
CA PRO A 252 0.48 38.95 -31.96
C PRO A 252 -0.32 39.71 -30.89
N GLY A 253 -0.47 39.08 -29.72
CA GLY A 253 -1.16 39.63 -28.56
C GLY A 253 -2.68 39.75 -28.68
N ALA A 254 -3.31 39.08 -29.65
CA ALA A 254 -4.77 39.07 -29.78
C ALA A 254 -5.30 37.79 -30.44
N LEU A 255 -6.52 37.42 -30.06
CA LEU A 255 -7.33 36.43 -30.76
C LEU A 255 -8.59 37.13 -31.26
N LEU A 256 -8.85 37.05 -32.56
CA LEU A 256 -10.05 37.61 -33.16
C LEU A 256 -11.05 36.49 -33.46
N ARG A 257 -12.32 36.84 -33.33
CA ARG A 257 -13.43 36.08 -33.90
C ARG A 257 -14.04 36.88 -35.04
N VAL A 258 -14.09 36.28 -36.22
CA VAL A 258 -14.66 36.86 -37.44
C VAL A 258 -15.91 36.08 -37.82
N ARG A 259 -16.97 36.80 -38.17
CA ARG A 259 -18.22 36.24 -38.70
C ARG A 259 -18.76 37.13 -39.80
N ASP A 260 -19.26 36.50 -40.87
CA ASP A 260 -19.93 37.17 -41.98
C ASP A 260 -19.11 38.33 -42.58
N GLY A 261 -17.78 38.15 -42.63
CA GLY A 261 -16.87 39.16 -43.16
C GLY A 261 -16.60 40.35 -42.24
N ALA A 262 -16.91 40.26 -40.94
CA ALA A 262 -16.65 41.29 -39.95
C ALA A 262 -15.99 40.72 -38.67
N ILE A 263 -15.14 41.52 -38.02
CA ILE A 263 -14.60 41.21 -36.70
C ILE A 263 -15.71 41.45 -35.67
N VAL A 264 -16.23 40.37 -35.06
CA VAL A 264 -17.32 40.47 -34.06
C VAL A 264 -16.78 40.56 -32.64
N GLU A 265 -15.57 40.04 -32.40
CA GLU A 265 -14.92 40.13 -31.11
C GLU A 265 -13.40 40.12 -31.29
N ARG A 266 -12.74 40.92 -30.47
CA ARG A 266 -11.29 40.91 -30.31
C ARG A 266 -11.04 40.68 -28.83
N ASN A 267 -10.43 39.56 -28.45
CA ASN A 267 -10.01 39.37 -27.07
C ASN A 267 -8.83 40.30 -26.77
N PRO A 268 -8.96 41.30 -25.87
CA PRO A 268 -7.85 42.07 -25.38
C PRO A 268 -7.47 41.52 -24.01
N GLU A 269 -6.62 40.50 -23.92
CA GLU A 269 -6.13 40.13 -22.59
C GLU A 269 -4.99 41.06 -22.15
N ASN A 270 -5.15 41.58 -20.93
CA ASN A 270 -4.24 42.45 -20.16
C ASN A 270 -2.85 41.83 -19.86
N LYS A 271 -2.42 40.83 -20.63
CA LYS A 271 -1.08 40.22 -20.53
C LYS A 271 -0.36 40.32 -21.87
N PRO A 272 0.73 41.12 -21.98
CA PRO A 272 1.37 41.51 -23.24
C PRO A 272 1.98 40.37 -24.09
N ASN A 273 1.87 39.10 -23.70
CA ASN A 273 2.65 37.99 -24.26
C ASN A 273 1.85 36.75 -24.71
N VAL A 274 0.60 36.87 -25.17
CA VAL A 274 -0.21 35.73 -25.66
C VAL A 274 -0.41 35.80 -27.18
N GLY A 275 0.67 35.72 -27.96
CA GLY A 275 0.56 35.53 -29.42
C GLY A 275 0.13 34.10 -29.72
N VAL A 276 -1.00 33.93 -30.43
CA VAL A 276 -1.57 32.62 -30.77
C VAL A 276 -1.01 32.15 -32.12
N ASN A 277 -0.12 31.16 -32.10
CA ASN A 277 0.53 30.60 -33.29
C ASN A 277 -0.20 29.40 -33.89
N ALA A 278 -1.03 28.73 -33.10
CA ALA A 278 -1.74 27.54 -33.55
C ALA A 278 -3.13 27.49 -32.93
N ILE A 279 -4.11 27.06 -33.73
CA ILE A 279 -5.49 26.86 -33.30
C ILE A 279 -5.93 25.50 -33.82
N PHE A 280 -6.60 24.72 -32.98
CA PHE A 280 -7.08 23.37 -33.33
C PHE A 280 -8.34 23.01 -32.54
N GLU A 281 -9.30 22.36 -33.17
CA GLU A 281 -10.48 21.80 -32.50
C GLU A 281 -10.29 20.29 -32.29
N ASP A 282 -10.40 19.82 -31.05
CA ASP A 282 -10.35 18.39 -30.76
C ASP A 282 -11.70 17.69 -31.03
N ARG A 283 -11.70 16.35 -30.95
CA ARG A 283 -12.91 15.53 -31.15
C ARG A 283 -14.03 15.82 -30.15
N GLU A 284 -13.72 16.36 -28.99
CA GLU A 284 -14.70 16.75 -27.97
C GLU A 284 -15.22 18.17 -28.18
N ARG A 285 -14.87 18.80 -29.31
CA ARG A 285 -15.27 20.16 -29.67
C ARG A 285 -14.59 21.24 -28.81
N ASN A 286 -13.46 20.94 -28.17
CA ASN A 286 -12.69 21.95 -27.46
C ASN A 286 -11.74 22.67 -28.42
N LEU A 287 -11.59 23.98 -28.25
CA LEU A 287 -10.63 24.79 -29.00
C LEU A 287 -9.30 24.88 -28.26
N TRP A 288 -8.23 24.42 -28.88
CA TRP A 288 -6.86 24.49 -28.39
C TRP A 288 -6.13 25.66 -29.03
N LEU A 289 -5.49 26.48 -28.21
CA LEU A 289 -4.70 27.64 -28.59
C LEU A 289 -3.24 27.39 -28.18
N GLY A 290 -2.35 27.52 -29.15
CA GLY A 290 -0.91 27.40 -28.96
C GLY A 290 -0.30 28.79 -28.92
N SER A 291 0.43 29.09 -27.85
CA SER A 291 1.05 30.40 -27.63
C SER A 291 2.54 30.36 -27.88
N SER A 292 3.16 31.52 -28.17
CA SER A 292 4.62 31.67 -28.18
C SER A 292 5.25 31.61 -26.79
N TRP A 293 4.50 31.99 -25.75
CA TRP A 293 5.09 32.28 -24.43
C TRP A 293 4.33 31.68 -23.26
N SER A 294 3.16 31.08 -23.48
CA SER A 294 2.31 30.54 -22.41
C SER A 294 1.94 29.07 -22.58
N GLY A 295 2.50 28.37 -23.57
CA GLY A 295 2.21 26.96 -23.81
C GLY A 295 0.89 26.75 -24.55
N ALA A 296 0.16 25.69 -24.16
CA ALA A 296 -1.13 25.33 -24.74
C ALA A 296 -2.27 25.80 -23.82
N THR A 297 -3.38 26.24 -24.40
CA THR A 297 -4.59 26.65 -23.66
C THR A 297 -5.81 26.01 -24.31
N ARG A 298 -6.63 25.31 -23.54
CA ARG A 298 -7.91 24.75 -23.99
C ARG A 298 -9.04 25.69 -23.60
N LEU A 299 -9.96 25.91 -24.53
CA LEU A 299 -11.24 26.60 -24.34
C LEU A 299 -12.38 25.65 -24.68
N TRP A 300 -13.44 25.68 -23.87
CA TRP A 300 -14.69 25.00 -24.19
C TRP A 300 -15.88 25.76 -23.60
N ASN A 301 -17.08 25.44 -24.07
CA ASN A 301 -18.27 26.21 -23.75
C ASN A 301 -18.61 26.24 -22.26
N GLY A 302 -18.41 25.19 -21.48
CA GLY A 302 -19.02 25.12 -20.15
C GLY A 302 -20.54 25.29 -20.21
N TRP A 303 -21.12 25.58 -19.06
CA TRP A 303 -22.55 25.92 -18.91
C TRP A 303 -22.76 27.15 -18.02
N THR A 304 -21.72 27.98 -17.91
CA THR A 304 -21.61 29.13 -17.01
C THR A 304 -21.31 30.38 -17.80
N ARG A 305 -21.78 31.54 -17.33
CA ARG A 305 -21.26 32.86 -17.68
C ARG A 305 -20.85 33.57 -16.39
N ARG A 306 -19.75 34.31 -16.42
CA ARG A 306 -19.19 35.02 -15.26
C ARG A 306 -19.20 36.51 -15.53
N TYR A 307 -19.91 37.26 -14.72
CA TYR A 307 -19.99 38.72 -14.79
C TYR A 307 -19.20 39.29 -13.61
N SER A 308 -18.01 39.82 -13.88
CA SER A 308 -17.00 40.25 -12.90
C SER A 308 -16.33 41.56 -13.35
N THR A 309 -15.03 41.72 -13.06
CA THR A 309 -14.22 42.89 -13.40
C THR A 309 -14.12 43.15 -14.90
N HIS A 310 -14.25 42.13 -15.74
CA HIS A 310 -14.31 42.26 -17.21
C HIS A 310 -15.51 43.12 -17.67
N GLU A 311 -16.62 43.08 -16.94
CA GLU A 311 -17.82 43.85 -17.20
C GLU A 311 -17.80 45.22 -16.47
N GLY A 312 -16.74 45.53 -15.73
CA GLY A 312 -16.56 46.75 -14.96
C GLY A 312 -16.96 46.66 -13.48
N LEU A 313 -17.06 45.46 -12.90
CA LEU A 313 -17.25 45.31 -11.46
C LEU A 313 -15.96 45.70 -10.73
N ASP A 314 -16.04 46.56 -9.71
CA ASP A 314 -14.86 47.02 -8.97
C ASP A 314 -14.18 45.90 -8.15
N ASP A 315 -14.95 44.90 -7.70
CA ASP A 315 -14.50 43.83 -6.82
C ASP A 315 -15.22 42.52 -7.14
N ALA A 316 -14.44 41.46 -7.36
CA ALA A 316 -14.98 40.15 -7.72
C ALA A 316 -15.61 39.40 -6.54
N LEU A 317 -15.38 39.81 -5.29
CA LEU A 317 -15.99 39.15 -4.13
C LEU A 317 -17.44 39.60 -3.95
N VAL A 318 -18.38 38.84 -4.52
CA VAL A 318 -19.81 39.14 -4.45
C VAL A 318 -20.44 38.46 -3.24
N TRP A 319 -21.22 39.21 -2.45
CA TRP A 319 -21.94 38.69 -1.28
C TRP A 319 -23.43 38.48 -1.52
N THR A 320 -24.04 39.34 -2.32
CA THR A 320 -25.49 39.42 -2.48
C THR A 320 -25.86 39.93 -3.86
N LEU A 321 -27.02 39.48 -4.31
CA LEU A 321 -27.61 39.92 -5.56
C LEU A 321 -29.12 40.11 -5.41
N ALA A 322 -29.67 41.05 -6.17
CA ALA A 322 -31.10 41.29 -6.24
C ALA A 322 -31.52 41.69 -7.64
N ARG A 323 -32.58 41.05 -8.14
CA ARG A 323 -33.19 41.38 -9.42
C ARG A 323 -34.02 42.65 -9.26
N ASP A 324 -33.70 43.68 -10.02
CA ASP A 324 -34.53 44.88 -10.10
C ASP A 324 -35.78 44.60 -10.97
N PRO A 325 -36.95 45.19 -10.64
CA PRO A 325 -38.14 45.10 -11.50
C PRO A 325 -37.93 45.55 -12.95
N ASP A 326 -36.97 46.43 -13.22
CA ASP A 326 -36.64 46.87 -14.58
C ASP A 326 -35.78 45.86 -15.38
N GLY A 327 -35.40 44.75 -14.76
CA GLY A 327 -34.57 43.73 -15.39
C GLY A 327 -33.07 44.02 -15.32
N SER A 328 -32.62 44.95 -14.48
CA SER A 328 -31.22 45.07 -14.09
C SER A 328 -30.87 44.19 -12.88
N LEU A 329 -29.57 44.00 -12.62
CA LEU A 329 -29.11 43.19 -11.49
C LEU A 329 -28.28 44.05 -10.54
N TRP A 330 -28.73 44.14 -9.29
CA TRP A 330 -27.96 44.73 -8.20
C TRP A 330 -26.99 43.72 -7.61
N VAL A 331 -25.76 44.17 -7.33
CA VAL A 331 -24.67 43.36 -6.81
C VAL A 331 -23.99 44.10 -5.66
N GLY A 332 -23.88 43.43 -4.52
CA GLY A 332 -23.14 43.91 -3.35
C GLY A 332 -21.80 43.19 -3.21
N THR A 333 -20.72 43.96 -3.06
CA THR A 333 -19.33 43.49 -2.90
C THR A 333 -18.69 44.14 -1.67
N ASP A 334 -17.45 43.78 -1.32
CA ASP A 334 -16.71 44.47 -0.26
C ASP A 334 -16.35 45.91 -0.66
N SER A 335 -16.35 46.24 -1.95
CA SER A 335 -16.10 47.59 -2.45
C SER A 335 -17.35 48.47 -2.57
N GLY A 336 -18.54 47.91 -2.38
CA GLY A 336 -19.80 48.64 -2.30
C GLY A 336 -20.93 48.04 -3.14
N LEU A 337 -21.71 48.89 -3.79
CA LEU A 337 -22.91 48.52 -4.53
C LEU A 337 -22.75 48.88 -6.01
N SER A 338 -22.94 47.89 -6.88
CA SER A 338 -22.92 48.03 -8.33
C SER A 338 -24.23 47.51 -8.96
N GLN A 339 -24.54 48.00 -10.15
CA GLN A 339 -25.70 47.56 -10.92
C GLN A 339 -25.28 47.14 -12.33
N LEU A 340 -25.60 45.91 -12.72
CA LEU A 340 -25.42 45.40 -14.07
C LEU A 340 -26.60 45.84 -14.94
N ARG A 341 -26.31 46.66 -15.96
CA ARG A 341 -27.24 47.10 -17.00
C ARG A 341 -26.57 46.96 -18.37
N ASP A 342 -27.30 46.43 -19.35
CA ASP A 342 -26.80 46.25 -20.72
C ASP A 342 -25.44 45.53 -20.80
N GLY A 343 -25.24 44.54 -19.92
CA GLY A 343 -24.01 43.75 -19.85
C GLY A 343 -22.80 44.45 -19.22
N ARG A 344 -22.95 45.65 -18.63
CA ARG A 344 -21.88 46.34 -17.90
C ARG A 344 -22.28 46.76 -16.50
N TYR A 345 -21.34 46.67 -15.58
CA TYR A 345 -21.53 47.18 -14.23
C TYR A 345 -21.36 48.70 -14.20
N GLN A 346 -22.26 49.34 -13.46
CA GLN A 346 -22.18 50.74 -13.11
C GLN A 346 -22.03 50.82 -11.58
N PRO A 347 -20.94 51.38 -11.04
CA PRO A 347 -20.84 51.61 -9.61
C PRO A 347 -21.89 52.63 -9.17
N ARG A 348 -22.60 52.34 -8.08
CA ARG A 348 -23.70 53.17 -7.57
C ARG A 348 -23.39 53.78 -6.22
N LEU A 349 -22.76 53.01 -5.34
CA LEU A 349 -22.25 53.49 -4.05
C LEU A 349 -20.90 52.83 -3.78
N SER A 350 -19.90 53.63 -3.42
CA SER A 350 -18.65 53.12 -2.87
C SER A 350 -18.84 52.65 -1.43
N LEU A 351 -17.91 51.83 -0.95
CA LEU A 351 -17.88 51.41 0.46
C LEU A 351 -17.88 52.60 1.43
N ALA A 352 -17.15 53.69 1.12
CA ALA A 352 -17.12 54.90 1.94
C ALA A 352 -18.49 55.59 2.01
N GLN A 353 -19.24 55.62 0.90
CA GLN A 353 -20.60 56.17 0.86
C GLN A 353 -21.60 55.29 1.62
N LEU A 354 -21.29 54.01 1.81
CA LEU A 354 -22.01 53.08 2.68
C LEU A 354 -21.49 53.11 4.14
N HIS A 355 -20.74 54.14 4.54
CA HIS A 355 -20.15 54.27 5.87
C HIS A 355 -19.23 53.10 6.26
N ASN A 356 -18.51 52.54 5.28
CA ASN A 356 -17.63 51.37 5.41
C ASN A 356 -18.35 50.05 5.75
N GLU A 357 -19.62 49.96 5.39
CA GLU A 357 -20.45 48.77 5.59
C GLU A 357 -20.75 48.06 4.28
N ALA A 358 -20.14 46.89 4.06
CA ALA A 358 -20.37 46.10 2.86
C ALA A 358 -21.83 45.58 2.80
N PRO A 359 -22.50 45.66 1.64
CA PRO A 359 -23.83 45.07 1.46
C PRO A 359 -23.81 43.55 1.63
N TYR A 360 -24.61 43.03 2.54
CA TYR A 360 -24.71 41.60 2.86
C TYR A 360 -25.98 40.94 2.31
N THR A 361 -27.09 41.69 2.25
CA THR A 361 -28.34 41.27 1.63
C THR A 361 -29.04 42.47 0.98
N LEU A 362 -29.81 42.23 -0.09
CA LEU A 362 -30.52 43.26 -0.84
C LEU A 362 -31.97 42.85 -1.05
N LEU A 363 -32.87 43.83 -1.01
CA LEU A 363 -34.25 43.71 -1.50
C LEU A 363 -34.51 44.87 -2.46
N ALA A 364 -34.61 44.56 -3.75
CA ALA A 364 -34.93 45.53 -4.79
C ALA A 364 -36.45 45.66 -4.95
N GLU A 365 -36.93 46.88 -5.00
CA GLU A 365 -38.34 47.24 -5.21
C GLU A 365 -38.40 48.38 -6.24
N PRO A 366 -39.56 48.67 -6.86
CA PRO A 366 -39.66 49.75 -7.84
C PRO A 366 -39.18 51.09 -7.25
N GLY A 367 -38.12 51.66 -7.85
CA GLY A 367 -37.56 52.96 -7.46
C GLY A 367 -36.73 52.97 -6.17
N GLN A 368 -36.53 51.83 -5.50
CA GLN A 368 -35.78 51.78 -4.23
C GLN A 368 -35.10 50.44 -3.97
N LEU A 369 -34.07 50.46 -3.15
CA LEU A 369 -33.32 49.27 -2.76
C LEU A 369 -33.07 49.29 -1.25
N TRP A 370 -33.54 48.27 -0.55
CA TRP A 370 -33.14 48.05 0.84
C TRP A 370 -31.82 47.30 0.88
N ILE A 371 -30.91 47.80 1.70
CA ILE A 371 -29.55 47.31 1.85
C ILE A 371 -29.39 46.86 3.30
N GLY A 372 -29.18 45.57 3.51
CA GLY A 372 -28.74 45.03 4.79
C GLY A 372 -27.23 44.89 4.79
N THR A 373 -26.57 45.34 5.84
CA THR A 373 -25.12 45.30 6.02
C THR A 373 -24.73 44.46 7.24
N ARG A 374 -23.44 44.42 7.58
CA ARG A 374 -22.96 43.75 8.80
C ARG A 374 -23.27 44.52 10.08
N HIS A 375 -23.59 45.81 9.99
CA HIS A 375 -23.89 46.66 11.15
C HIS A 375 -25.14 47.55 10.94
N GLY A 376 -26.14 47.03 10.22
CA GLY A 376 -27.48 47.62 10.16
C GLY A 376 -28.16 47.54 8.80
N ALA A 377 -29.17 48.39 8.59
CA ALA A 377 -29.91 48.50 7.34
C ALA A 377 -29.95 49.94 6.84
N ALA A 378 -30.01 50.10 5.52
CA ALA A 378 -30.15 51.38 4.84
C ALA A 378 -31.13 51.26 3.66
N LEU A 379 -31.65 52.41 3.23
CA LEU A 379 -32.53 52.54 2.07
C LEU A 379 -31.82 53.37 1.02
N TYR A 380 -31.65 52.84 -0.18
CA TYR A 380 -31.21 53.60 -1.34
C TYR A 380 -32.42 53.97 -2.19
N ARG A 381 -32.68 55.27 -2.38
CA ARG A 381 -33.82 55.78 -3.15
C ARG A 381 -33.41 57.09 -3.84
N ASP A 382 -33.83 57.28 -5.09
CA ASP A 382 -33.57 58.50 -5.87
C ASP A 382 -32.09 58.90 -5.93
N GLY A 383 -31.20 57.90 -6.06
CA GLY A 383 -29.75 58.12 -6.13
C GLY A 383 -29.08 58.41 -4.80
N ARG A 384 -29.80 58.38 -3.67
CA ARG A 384 -29.29 58.75 -2.34
C ARG A 384 -29.43 57.60 -1.36
N LEU A 385 -28.43 57.46 -0.49
CA LEU A 385 -28.50 56.59 0.68
C LEU A 385 -29.23 57.33 1.81
N ILE A 386 -30.23 56.68 2.38
CA ILE A 386 -31.07 57.17 3.46
C ILE A 386 -31.00 56.15 4.59
N GLN A 387 -30.72 56.61 5.81
CA GLN A 387 -30.80 55.79 7.02
C GLN A 387 -31.90 56.38 7.93
N PRO A 388 -33.16 55.94 7.78
CA PRO A 388 -34.23 56.43 8.62
C PRO A 388 -33.97 56.16 10.11
N ASP A 389 -34.29 57.11 10.99
CA ASP A 389 -34.07 56.99 12.44
C ASP A 389 -34.76 55.76 13.05
N TRP A 390 -35.89 55.33 12.48
CA TRP A 390 -36.61 54.15 12.96
C TRP A 390 -35.85 52.83 12.71
N LEU A 391 -34.79 52.83 11.90
CA LEU A 391 -33.85 51.72 11.76
C LEU A 391 -32.78 51.70 12.85
N ALA A 392 -32.71 52.69 13.75
CA ALA A 392 -31.74 52.72 14.84
C ALA A 392 -31.67 51.42 15.68
N PRO A 393 -32.78 50.70 15.97
CA PRO A 393 -32.72 49.41 16.66
C PRO A 393 -31.97 48.30 15.89
N LEU A 394 -31.72 48.48 14.60
CA LEU A 394 -30.94 47.54 13.77
C LEU A 394 -29.45 47.89 13.71
N ARG A 395 -29.02 49.03 14.27
CA ARG A 395 -27.62 49.44 14.27
C ARG A 395 -26.76 48.39 14.98
N ASP A 396 -25.56 48.14 14.46
CA ASP A 396 -24.61 47.14 14.97
C ASP A 396 -25.09 45.68 14.85
N LEU A 397 -26.25 45.44 14.22
CA LEU A 397 -26.74 44.10 13.91
C LEU A 397 -26.42 43.76 12.45
N GLN A 398 -25.93 42.54 12.21
CA GLN A 398 -25.83 42.04 10.84
C GLN A 398 -27.23 41.71 10.35
N ILE A 399 -27.62 42.29 9.22
CA ILE A 399 -28.89 42.03 8.55
C ILE A 399 -28.68 40.94 7.51
N SER A 400 -29.17 39.74 7.82
CA SER A 400 -28.99 38.54 7.01
C SER A 400 -30.08 38.38 5.94
N GLY A 401 -31.24 39.00 6.14
CA GLY A 401 -32.34 38.94 5.17
C GLY A 401 -33.30 40.11 5.30
N ILE A 402 -33.84 40.55 4.17
CA ILE A 402 -34.89 41.57 4.09
C ILE A 402 -35.99 41.04 3.19
N VAL A 403 -37.23 41.02 3.68
CA VAL A 403 -38.38 40.50 2.94
C VAL A 403 -39.57 41.45 3.12
N ARG A 404 -40.22 41.80 2.01
CA ARG A 404 -41.57 42.37 2.01
C ARG A 404 -42.56 41.22 1.83
N ASP A 405 -43.41 41.00 2.82
CA ASP A 405 -44.45 39.98 2.69
C ASP A 405 -45.62 40.46 1.82
N ARG A 406 -46.54 39.56 1.46
CA ARG A 406 -47.72 39.89 0.63
C ARG A 406 -48.65 40.90 1.30
N ALA A 407 -48.63 40.99 2.63
CA ALA A 407 -49.36 41.98 3.41
C ALA A 407 -48.63 43.35 3.47
N GLN A 408 -47.56 43.54 2.68
CA GLN A 408 -46.76 44.75 2.58
C GLN A 408 -45.98 45.11 3.85
N ARG A 409 -45.82 44.17 4.78
CA ARG A 409 -45.01 44.35 5.99
C ARG A 409 -43.56 44.06 5.65
N LEU A 410 -42.66 44.90 6.17
CA LEU A 410 -41.22 44.74 5.96
C LEU A 410 -40.61 43.98 7.13
N TRP A 411 -39.80 42.98 6.82
CA TRP A 411 -39.16 42.10 7.78
C TRP A 411 -37.65 42.12 7.61
N PHE A 412 -36.94 42.09 8.73
CA PHE A 412 -35.48 42.02 8.79
C PHE A 412 -35.05 40.82 9.65
N ALA A 413 -34.33 39.89 9.04
CA ALA A 413 -33.62 38.84 9.76
C ALA A 413 -32.26 39.39 10.22
N SER A 414 -31.94 39.24 11.50
CA SER A 414 -30.67 39.73 12.03
C SER A 414 -30.01 38.76 13.01
N THR A 415 -28.79 39.10 13.44
CA THR A 415 -28.07 38.40 14.50
C THR A 415 -28.71 38.52 15.88
N ASP A 416 -29.70 39.41 16.06
CA ASP A 416 -30.41 39.58 17.33
C ASP A 416 -31.95 39.56 17.14
N GLY A 417 -32.44 38.62 16.36
CA GLY A 417 -33.85 38.32 16.22
C GLY A 417 -34.41 38.62 14.83
N LEU A 418 -35.72 38.40 14.71
CA LEU A 418 -36.52 38.85 13.58
C LEU A 418 -37.13 40.21 13.94
N PHE A 419 -37.11 41.16 13.03
CA PHE A 419 -37.74 42.47 13.22
C PHE A 419 -38.81 42.70 12.15
N ARG A 420 -39.97 43.21 12.57
CA ARG A 420 -41.04 43.68 11.68
C ARG A 420 -41.16 45.18 11.75
N ALA A 421 -41.26 45.86 10.60
CA ALA A 421 -41.59 47.26 10.54
C ALA A 421 -43.11 47.46 10.60
N ASP A 422 -43.55 48.22 11.60
CA ASP A 422 -44.92 48.69 11.79
C ASP A 422 -44.93 50.22 11.60
N GLY A 423 -44.97 50.66 10.34
CA GLY A 423 -44.77 52.06 9.98
C GLY A 423 -43.35 52.52 10.29
N THR A 424 -43.18 53.41 11.27
CA THR A 424 -41.88 53.93 11.72
C THR A 424 -41.43 53.32 13.06
N ARG A 425 -41.91 52.12 13.40
CA ARG A 425 -41.50 51.37 14.60
C ARG A 425 -41.07 49.97 14.20
N LEU A 426 -40.12 49.40 14.95
CA LEU A 426 -39.70 48.02 14.80
C LEU A 426 -40.18 47.18 15.97
N ARG A 427 -40.84 46.06 15.67
CA ARG A 427 -41.17 45.01 16.64
C ARG A 427 -40.16 43.88 16.51
N ARG A 428 -39.50 43.54 17.61
CA ARG A 428 -38.54 42.43 17.69
C ARG A 428 -39.25 41.13 18.10
N TYR A 429 -38.81 40.03 17.51
CA TYR A 429 -39.16 38.66 17.86
C TYR A 429 -37.86 37.89 18.12
N GLY A 430 -37.61 37.59 19.39
CA GLY A 430 -36.43 36.91 19.89
C GLY A 430 -36.80 35.66 20.69
N THR A 431 -35.99 35.39 21.71
CA THR A 431 -36.20 34.25 22.61
C THR A 431 -37.48 34.35 23.44
N ALA A 432 -37.91 35.56 23.79
CA ALA A 432 -39.18 35.81 24.48
C ALA A 432 -40.40 35.37 23.63
N GLU A 433 -40.29 35.47 22.31
CA GLU A 433 -41.35 35.11 21.36
C GLU A 433 -41.28 33.65 20.91
N GLY A 434 -40.24 32.90 21.27
CA GLY A 434 -40.15 31.45 21.06
C GLY A 434 -38.90 30.93 20.35
N LEU A 435 -37.98 31.81 19.92
CA LEU A 435 -36.69 31.36 19.39
C LEU A 435 -35.84 30.71 20.48
N ARG A 436 -35.08 29.66 20.13
CA ARG A 436 -34.06 29.11 21.04
C ARG A 436 -32.77 29.92 21.02
N ASP A 437 -32.44 30.47 19.85
CA ASP A 437 -31.31 31.34 19.60
C ASP A 437 -31.80 32.54 18.78
N PRO A 438 -31.44 33.79 19.14
CA PRO A 438 -31.94 34.97 18.46
C PRO A 438 -31.39 35.13 17.02
N ARG A 439 -30.32 34.44 16.62
CA ARG A 439 -29.72 34.61 15.30
C ARG A 439 -30.60 34.03 14.20
N VAL A 440 -31.21 34.92 13.42
CA VAL A 440 -32.05 34.60 12.27
C VAL A 440 -31.26 34.79 10.98
N ARG A 441 -31.29 33.78 10.10
CA ARG A 441 -30.56 33.77 8.82
C ARG A 441 -31.42 34.20 7.64
N LEU A 442 -32.64 33.68 7.55
CA LEU A 442 -33.52 33.95 6.41
C LEU A 442 -35.00 33.90 6.81
N ILE A 443 -35.81 34.57 5.99
CA ILE A 443 -37.28 34.57 6.08
C ILE A 443 -37.83 34.04 4.76
N HIS A 444 -38.80 33.14 4.79
CA HIS A 444 -39.50 32.68 3.59
C HIS A 444 -41.00 32.77 3.80
N GLU A 445 -41.69 33.54 2.95
CA GLU A 445 -43.15 33.53 2.91
C GLU A 445 -43.62 32.44 1.95
N THR A 446 -44.32 31.45 2.50
CA THR A 446 -44.94 30.38 1.72
C THR A 446 -46.14 30.89 0.90
N ARG A 447 -46.57 30.10 -0.09
CA ARG A 447 -47.68 30.45 -0.98
C ARG A 447 -49.01 30.68 -0.25
N ASP A 448 -49.21 30.10 0.93
CA ASP A 448 -50.40 30.31 1.76
C ASP A 448 -50.25 31.45 2.79
N GLY A 449 -49.14 32.19 2.76
CA GLY A 449 -48.89 33.35 3.59
C GLY A 449 -48.27 33.05 4.96
N ARG A 450 -47.89 31.80 5.25
CA ARG A 450 -47.10 31.50 6.46
C ARG A 450 -45.68 32.01 6.29
N LEU A 451 -45.17 32.70 7.31
CA LEU A 451 -43.76 33.08 7.41
C LEU A 451 -42.98 31.96 8.09
N LEU A 452 -42.02 31.40 7.36
CA LEU A 452 -41.02 30.47 7.83
C LEU A 452 -39.72 31.21 8.13
N ILE A 453 -39.09 30.87 9.24
CA ILE A 453 -37.91 31.52 9.77
C ILE A 453 -36.82 30.46 9.89
N GLY A 454 -35.77 30.60 9.09
CA GLY A 454 -34.54 29.84 9.22
C GLY A 454 -33.63 30.53 10.23
N ALA A 455 -33.36 29.88 11.35
CA ALA A 455 -32.49 30.39 12.41
C ALA A 455 -31.29 29.47 12.61
N GLN A 456 -30.31 29.94 13.38
CA GLN A 456 -29.14 29.13 13.73
C GLN A 456 -29.48 27.90 14.60
N SER A 457 -30.67 27.89 15.21
CA SER A 457 -31.17 26.84 16.09
C SER A 457 -32.51 26.26 15.60
N GLY A 458 -32.63 26.03 14.29
CA GLY A 458 -33.75 25.30 13.69
C GLY A 458 -34.68 26.15 12.84
N LEU A 459 -35.78 25.51 12.44
CA LEU A 459 -36.83 26.07 11.59
C LEU A 459 -38.07 26.42 12.41
N TYR A 460 -38.58 27.64 12.23
CA TYR A 460 -39.74 28.16 12.94
C TYR A 460 -40.81 28.66 11.96
N ALA A 461 -42.07 28.69 12.40
CA ALA A 461 -43.15 29.45 11.77
C ALA A 461 -43.62 30.55 12.70
N LEU A 462 -43.93 31.72 12.15
CA LEU A 462 -44.65 32.75 12.90
C LEU A 462 -46.15 32.44 12.92
N ARG A 463 -46.72 32.27 14.12
CA ARG A 463 -48.16 32.04 14.35
C ARG A 463 -48.62 32.89 15.53
N ASP A 464 -49.65 33.71 15.33
CA ASP A 464 -50.22 34.57 16.37
C ASP A 464 -49.16 35.36 17.15
N GLU A 465 -48.23 35.97 16.42
CA GLU A 465 -47.10 36.76 16.97
C GLU A 465 -46.09 35.95 17.82
N ARG A 466 -46.13 34.61 17.77
CA ARG A 466 -45.15 33.72 18.40
C ARG A 466 -44.41 32.87 17.36
N LEU A 467 -43.16 32.55 17.67
CA LEU A 467 -42.31 31.70 16.84
C LEU A 467 -42.41 30.25 17.33
N VAL A 468 -42.99 29.39 16.50
CA VAL A 468 -43.25 27.99 16.80
C VAL A 468 -42.27 27.12 16.02
N ALA A 469 -41.47 26.32 16.71
CA ALA A 469 -40.55 25.37 16.08
C ALA A 469 -41.33 24.32 15.26
N LEU A 470 -40.88 24.04 14.03
CA LEU A 470 -41.54 23.12 13.10
C LEU A 470 -40.88 21.74 13.03
N ALA A 471 -39.62 21.65 13.43
CA ALA A 471 -38.89 20.39 13.43
C ALA A 471 -39.31 19.50 14.61
N PRO A 472 -39.39 18.18 14.44
CA PRO A 472 -39.73 17.26 15.53
C PRO A 472 -38.75 17.42 16.72
N PRO A 473 -39.23 17.45 17.98
CA PRO A 473 -38.36 17.50 19.15
C PRO A 473 -37.32 16.36 19.15
N GLY A 474 -36.05 16.69 19.41
CA GLY A 474 -34.95 15.72 19.41
C GLY A 474 -34.40 15.35 18.02
N SER A 475 -35.03 15.79 16.93
CA SER A 475 -34.48 15.61 15.57
C SER A 475 -33.26 16.50 15.35
N ALA A 476 -32.36 16.09 14.45
CA ALA A 476 -31.20 16.90 14.06
C ALA A 476 -31.61 18.27 13.49
N LEU A 477 -32.74 18.36 12.76
CA LEU A 477 -33.27 19.62 12.24
C LEU A 477 -33.67 20.61 13.36
N ALA A 478 -34.10 20.13 14.53
CA ALA A 478 -34.55 20.98 15.63
C ALA A 478 -33.43 21.80 16.30
N SER A 479 -32.16 21.44 16.04
CA SER A 479 -30.97 22.18 16.46
C SER A 479 -30.07 22.55 15.28
N ALA A 480 -30.51 22.31 14.05
CA ALA A 480 -29.71 22.58 12.86
C ALA A 480 -29.70 24.07 12.54
N ASP A 481 -28.56 24.52 12.02
CA ASP A 481 -28.43 25.87 11.50
C ASP A 481 -29.04 25.92 10.09
N VAL A 482 -30.22 26.53 9.96
CA VAL A 482 -31.02 26.53 8.73
C VAL A 482 -30.55 27.64 7.79
N THR A 483 -30.06 27.24 6.61
CA THR A 483 -29.37 28.13 5.66
C THR A 483 -30.15 28.41 4.39
N ALA A 484 -31.13 27.58 4.05
CA ALA A 484 -32.02 27.79 2.90
C ALA A 484 -33.39 27.17 3.14
N ILE A 485 -34.44 27.79 2.57
CA ILE A 485 -35.81 27.29 2.56
C ILE A 485 -36.36 27.51 1.15
N HIS A 486 -36.93 26.47 0.55
CA HIS A 486 -37.56 26.54 -0.77
C HIS A 486 -38.88 25.77 -0.78
N GLU A 487 -39.97 26.43 -1.17
CA GLU A 487 -41.29 25.80 -1.29
C GLU A 487 -41.55 25.34 -2.73
N LEU A 488 -41.68 24.03 -2.90
CA LEU A 488 -41.97 23.40 -4.18
C LEU A 488 -43.43 23.65 -4.62
N PRO A 489 -43.72 23.62 -5.94
CA PRO A 489 -45.09 23.85 -6.45
C PRO A 489 -46.15 22.91 -5.88
N GLY A 490 -45.77 21.69 -5.46
CA GLY A 490 -46.66 20.71 -4.85
C GLY A 490 -46.93 20.92 -3.35
N GLY A 491 -46.43 22.02 -2.76
CA GLY A 491 -46.58 22.34 -1.34
C GLY A 491 -45.54 21.71 -0.41
N GLN A 492 -44.62 20.90 -0.95
CA GLN A 492 -43.50 20.36 -0.18
C GLN A 492 -42.45 21.44 0.11
N TRP A 493 -41.71 21.29 1.20
CA TRP A 493 -40.61 22.20 1.55
C TRP A 493 -39.27 21.50 1.46
N LEU A 494 -38.30 22.18 0.87
CA LEU A 494 -36.90 21.82 0.95
C LEU A 494 -36.20 22.77 1.92
N VAL A 495 -35.45 22.20 2.86
CA VAL A 495 -34.73 22.96 3.88
C VAL A 495 -33.26 22.54 3.86
N GLY A 496 -32.40 23.51 3.62
CA GLY A 496 -30.95 23.34 3.65
C GLY A 496 -30.39 23.67 5.03
N THR A 497 -29.41 22.90 5.48
CA THR A 497 -28.75 23.13 6.77
C THR A 497 -27.23 23.20 6.64
N LEU A 498 -26.57 23.92 7.57
CA LEU A 498 -25.12 24.13 7.56
C LEU A 498 -24.32 22.84 7.74
N ASN A 499 -24.89 21.84 8.40
CA ASN A 499 -24.29 20.50 8.57
C ASN A 499 -24.43 19.61 7.31
N GLU A 500 -24.56 20.23 6.13
CA GLU A 500 -24.51 19.58 4.82
C GLU A 500 -25.65 18.57 4.57
N GLN A 501 -26.79 18.77 5.24
CA GLN A 501 -28.01 17.99 5.02
C GLN A 501 -29.05 18.78 4.22
N LEU A 502 -29.79 18.06 3.38
CA LEU A 502 -30.98 18.54 2.71
C LEU A 502 -32.20 17.84 3.32
N TRP A 503 -33.20 18.61 3.72
CA TRP A 503 -34.42 18.10 4.32
C TRP A 503 -35.61 18.32 3.39
N LEU A 504 -36.50 17.34 3.31
CA LEU A 504 -37.79 17.44 2.62
C LEU A 504 -38.93 17.28 3.62
N PHE A 505 -39.88 18.21 3.59
CA PHE A 505 -41.17 18.08 4.27
C PHE A 505 -42.26 17.83 3.22
N ASP A 506 -42.97 16.71 3.32
CA ASP A 506 -44.01 16.32 2.36
C ASP A 506 -45.42 16.86 2.70
N GLY A 507 -45.55 17.59 3.82
CA GLY A 507 -46.82 18.03 4.40
C GLY A 507 -47.17 17.33 5.72
N ALA A 508 -46.55 16.19 6.00
CA ALA A 508 -46.76 15.42 7.23
C ALA A 508 -45.45 14.95 7.88
N HIS A 509 -44.46 14.54 7.08
CA HIS A 509 -43.22 13.92 7.52
C HIS A 509 -41.98 14.67 7.04
N TRP A 510 -40.90 14.51 7.79
CA TRP A 510 -39.58 15.04 7.46
C TRP A 510 -38.65 13.92 7.01
N TYR A 511 -37.93 14.14 5.92
CA TYR A 511 -36.93 13.25 5.36
C TYR A 511 -35.60 13.99 5.27
N ALA A 512 -34.51 13.36 5.70
CA ALA A 512 -33.16 13.92 5.59
C ALA A 512 -32.36 13.18 4.53
N PHE A 513 -31.56 13.91 3.78
CA PHE A 513 -30.64 13.38 2.78
C PHE A 513 -29.24 13.97 3.00
N GLY A 514 -28.21 13.13 2.90
CA GLY A 514 -26.81 13.53 3.02
C GLY A 514 -25.88 12.70 2.15
N GLU A 515 -24.59 12.72 2.49
CA GLU A 515 -23.54 12.00 1.75
C GLU A 515 -23.82 10.50 1.67
N GLN A 516 -24.27 9.90 2.77
CA GLN A 516 -24.62 8.48 2.84
C GLN A 516 -25.74 8.06 1.87
N ASP A 517 -26.56 9.01 1.42
CA ASP A 517 -27.68 8.79 0.50
C ASP A 517 -27.27 9.07 -0.97
N GLY A 518 -26.04 9.53 -1.19
CA GLY A 518 -25.49 9.86 -2.49
C GLY A 518 -25.62 11.33 -2.91
N LEU A 519 -25.87 12.26 -1.98
CA LEU A 519 -25.75 13.70 -2.25
C LEU A 519 -24.29 14.17 -2.12
N PRO A 520 -23.82 15.10 -2.99
CA PRO A 520 -22.54 15.75 -2.79
C PRO A 520 -22.50 16.51 -1.46
N VAL A 521 -21.39 16.38 -0.74
CA VAL A 521 -21.11 17.12 0.50
C VAL A 521 -21.08 18.61 0.17
N ASN A 522 -22.13 19.34 0.53
CA ASN A 522 -22.27 20.77 0.27
C ASN A 522 -23.43 21.38 1.09
N ALA A 523 -23.12 22.33 1.97
CA ALA A 523 -24.15 23.04 2.74
C ALA A 523 -25.03 23.90 1.81
N ALA A 524 -26.33 23.65 1.83
CA ALA A 524 -27.29 24.31 0.95
C ALA A 524 -27.55 25.75 1.42
N PHE A 525 -26.84 26.72 0.83
CA PHE A 525 -27.07 28.16 1.06
C PHE A 525 -28.13 28.75 0.13
N PHE A 526 -28.40 28.09 -0.99
CA PHE A 526 -29.48 28.44 -1.88
C PHE A 526 -30.07 27.18 -2.52
N ILE A 527 -31.40 27.15 -2.62
CA ILE A 527 -32.16 26.06 -3.24
C ILE A 527 -33.12 26.70 -4.24
N ALA A 528 -33.22 26.13 -5.43
CA ALA A 528 -34.24 26.50 -6.40
C ALA A 528 -34.68 25.29 -7.22
N ASP A 529 -35.91 25.32 -7.72
CA ASP A 529 -36.37 24.40 -8.75
C ASP A 529 -36.40 25.10 -10.11
N ASP A 530 -36.09 24.37 -11.18
CA ASP A 530 -36.05 24.92 -12.54
C ASP A 530 -37.39 24.81 -13.28
N GLY A 531 -38.48 24.45 -12.59
CA GLY A 531 -39.79 24.17 -13.19
C GLY A 531 -39.85 22.92 -14.07
N ARG A 532 -38.74 22.17 -14.26
CA ARG A 532 -38.68 20.93 -15.07
C ARG A 532 -38.36 19.70 -14.24
N GLY A 533 -38.45 19.82 -12.92
CA GLY A 533 -38.26 18.74 -11.97
C GLY A 533 -36.81 18.55 -11.51
N ALA A 534 -35.89 19.46 -11.85
CA ALA A 534 -34.56 19.49 -11.24
C ALA A 534 -34.54 20.48 -10.06
N ILE A 535 -34.00 20.01 -8.94
CA ILE A 535 -33.69 20.83 -7.76
C ILE A 535 -32.21 21.17 -7.83
N TRP A 536 -31.92 22.46 -7.79
CA TRP A 536 -30.59 23.03 -7.77
C TRP A 536 -30.22 23.42 -6.35
N VAL A 537 -29.07 22.98 -5.89
CA VAL A 537 -28.55 23.28 -4.56
C VAL A 537 -27.18 23.89 -4.71
N ALA A 538 -27.05 25.13 -4.27
CA ALA A 538 -25.81 25.88 -4.30
C ALA A 538 -25.29 26.12 -2.87
N GLY A 539 -23.96 26.03 -2.74
CA GLY A 539 -23.27 26.18 -1.47
C GLY A 539 -21.78 26.47 -1.65
N LEU A 540 -21.03 26.47 -0.55
CA LEU A 540 -19.61 26.84 -0.55
C LEU A 540 -18.74 25.86 -1.35
N ARG A 541 -19.14 24.59 -1.47
CA ARG A 541 -18.35 23.57 -2.18
C ARG A 541 -18.71 23.45 -3.66
N GLY A 542 -19.76 24.16 -4.12
CA GLY A 542 -20.21 24.08 -5.49
C GLY A 542 -21.72 24.18 -5.68
N VAL A 543 -22.17 23.72 -6.84
CA VAL A 543 -23.59 23.62 -7.19
C VAL A 543 -23.84 22.21 -7.70
N TYR A 544 -24.83 21.52 -7.14
CA TYR A 544 -25.30 20.24 -7.66
C TYR A 544 -26.78 20.34 -8.03
N ARG A 545 -27.22 19.40 -8.87
CA ARG A 545 -28.64 19.21 -9.16
C ARG A 545 -29.07 17.79 -8.85
N VAL A 546 -30.31 17.63 -8.41
CA VAL A 546 -30.95 16.33 -8.17
C VAL A 546 -32.38 16.38 -8.68
N ARG A 547 -32.91 15.29 -9.24
CA ARG A 547 -34.32 15.30 -9.67
C ARG A 547 -35.24 15.20 -8.46
N LEU A 548 -36.29 16.01 -8.43
CA LEU A 548 -37.32 15.96 -7.39
C LEU A 548 -37.94 14.57 -7.28
N ALA A 549 -38.21 13.92 -8.41
CA ALA A 549 -38.71 12.54 -8.43
C ALA A 549 -37.75 11.54 -7.75
N ASN A 550 -36.44 11.77 -7.77
CA ASN A 550 -35.49 10.90 -7.07
C ASN A 550 -35.55 11.13 -5.56
N LEU A 551 -35.62 12.39 -5.10
CA LEU A 551 -35.80 12.73 -3.68
C LEU A 551 -37.08 12.08 -3.12
N LEU A 552 -38.20 12.22 -3.83
CA LEU A 552 -39.48 11.64 -3.42
C LEU A 552 -39.45 10.10 -3.41
N ARG A 553 -38.83 9.47 -4.40
CA ARG A 553 -38.67 8.00 -4.41
C ARG A 553 -37.76 7.51 -3.30
N HIS A 554 -36.67 8.22 -3.02
CA HIS A 554 -35.76 7.86 -1.92
C HIS A 554 -36.43 8.02 -0.56
N ALA A 555 -37.23 9.09 -0.37
CA ALA A 555 -38.04 9.27 0.83
C ALA A 555 -39.02 8.09 1.07
N ALA A 556 -39.62 7.57 0.00
CA ALA A 556 -40.49 6.39 0.08
C ALA A 556 -39.74 5.05 0.16
N SER A 557 -38.48 5.00 -0.29
CA SER A 557 -37.65 3.79 -0.38
C SER A 557 -36.16 4.15 -0.29
N PRO A 558 -35.55 4.10 0.91
CA PRO A 558 -34.18 4.59 1.16
C PRO A 558 -33.07 3.91 0.35
N GLN A 559 -33.35 2.80 -0.35
CA GLN A 559 -32.40 2.13 -1.24
C GLN A 559 -32.38 2.73 -2.66
N ALA A 560 -33.35 3.58 -3.01
CA ALA A 560 -33.44 4.16 -4.35
C ALA A 560 -32.33 5.22 -4.57
N PRO A 561 -31.57 5.18 -5.67
CA PRO A 561 -30.46 6.11 -5.86
C PRO A 561 -30.93 7.54 -6.13
N LEU A 562 -30.30 8.52 -5.46
CA LEU A 562 -30.59 9.94 -5.67
C LEU A 562 -30.07 10.47 -7.02
N ASN A 563 -28.96 9.91 -7.53
CA ASN A 563 -28.32 10.32 -8.78
C ASN A 563 -28.14 11.85 -8.88
N ALA A 564 -27.58 12.44 -7.82
CA ALA A 564 -27.24 13.86 -7.83
C ALA A 564 -26.02 14.11 -8.72
N GLU A 565 -26.07 15.19 -9.49
CA GLU A 565 -25.02 15.57 -10.42
C GLU A 565 -24.36 16.86 -9.94
N LEU A 566 -23.06 16.82 -9.66
CA LEU A 566 -22.28 18.00 -9.33
C LEU A 566 -22.01 18.78 -10.63
N MET A 567 -22.35 20.06 -10.65
CA MET A 567 -22.36 20.93 -11.85
C MET A 567 -21.30 22.03 -11.77
N LEU A 568 -20.95 22.47 -10.57
CA LEU A 568 -19.89 23.43 -10.29
C LEU A 568 -19.14 22.99 -9.03
N THR A 569 -17.83 23.22 -8.95
CA THR A 569 -17.01 22.86 -7.77
C THR A 569 -16.06 23.98 -7.40
N GLU A 570 -15.84 24.19 -6.09
CA GLU A 570 -14.88 25.20 -5.57
C GLU A 570 -13.44 24.93 -6.06
N ARG A 571 -13.07 23.64 -6.11
CA ARG A 571 -11.82 23.10 -6.68
C ARG A 571 -12.11 21.71 -7.19
N ALA A 572 -11.83 21.45 -8.46
CA ALA A 572 -11.96 20.18 -9.20
C ALA A 572 -12.19 18.91 -8.34
N GLN A 573 -13.39 18.78 -7.77
CA GLN A 573 -13.84 17.53 -7.17
C GLN A 573 -14.38 16.64 -8.28
N ARG A 574 -14.35 15.33 -8.01
CA ARG A 574 -14.31 14.24 -9.00
C ARG A 574 -15.36 14.29 -10.09
N HIS A 575 -16.49 15.00 -9.94
CA HIS A 575 -17.55 15.10 -10.95
C HIS A 575 -18.00 16.56 -11.16
N GLY A 576 -18.20 16.98 -12.42
CA GLY A 576 -18.79 18.30 -12.76
C GLY A 576 -17.96 19.20 -13.65
N GLY A 577 -16.64 19.03 -13.69
CA GLY A 577 -15.75 19.52 -14.76
C GLY A 577 -15.61 21.04 -14.98
N VAL A 578 -16.47 21.87 -14.38
CA VAL A 578 -16.36 23.33 -14.40
C VAL A 578 -15.80 23.80 -13.06
N GLN A 579 -14.64 24.46 -13.09
CA GLN A 579 -14.10 25.14 -11.91
C GLN A 579 -14.94 26.39 -11.67
N GLY A 580 -15.42 26.59 -10.44
CA GLY A 580 -16.04 27.84 -10.07
C GLY A 580 -15.83 28.12 -8.61
N MET A 581 -15.32 29.31 -8.28
CA MET A 581 -15.20 29.80 -6.91
C MET A 581 -16.60 30.10 -6.32
N CYS A 582 -17.39 29.04 -6.18
CA CYS A 582 -18.78 29.02 -5.75
C CYS A 582 -18.89 29.08 -4.23
N CYS A 583 -20.11 29.20 -3.70
CA CYS A 583 -20.95 30.37 -3.89
C CYS A 583 -20.96 31.09 -2.54
N ASN A 584 -20.89 32.41 -2.57
CA ASN A 584 -20.73 33.21 -1.35
C ASN A 584 -22.06 33.61 -0.71
N GLY A 585 -22.06 33.73 0.61
CA GLY A 585 -23.15 34.32 1.38
C GLY A 585 -24.24 33.35 1.85
N ALA A 586 -24.97 33.74 2.92
CA ALA A 586 -26.17 33.09 3.44
C ALA A 586 -27.31 34.12 3.67
N GLY A 587 -28.58 33.72 3.54
CA GLY A 587 -29.74 34.62 3.73
C GLY A 587 -30.64 34.76 2.52
N ASN A 588 -31.41 35.85 2.41
CA ASN A 588 -32.43 36.02 1.37
C ASN A 588 -31.91 36.38 -0.03
N GLY A 589 -30.88 37.23 -0.12
CA GLY A 589 -30.37 37.77 -1.39
C GLY A 589 -29.27 36.92 -2.05
N LYS A 590 -29.49 35.61 -2.23
CA LYS A 590 -28.42 34.63 -2.56
C LYS A 590 -28.52 33.93 -3.90
N GLY A 591 -29.62 34.12 -4.60
CA GLY A 591 -29.78 33.51 -5.91
C GLY A 591 -31.19 33.71 -6.43
N PHE A 592 -31.34 33.50 -7.73
CA PHE A 592 -32.63 33.31 -8.35
C PHE A 592 -32.46 32.51 -9.65
N ILE A 593 -33.54 31.90 -10.13
CA ILE A 593 -33.61 31.36 -11.48
C ILE A 593 -34.43 32.32 -12.33
N GLU A 594 -33.88 32.74 -13.46
CA GLU A 594 -34.57 33.59 -14.44
C GLU A 594 -34.14 33.18 -15.85
N HIS A 595 -35.08 33.14 -16.80
CA HIS A 595 -34.82 32.79 -18.20
C HIS A 595 -34.04 31.48 -18.40
N GLY A 596 -34.27 30.49 -17.51
CA GLY A 596 -33.57 29.20 -17.57
C GLY A 596 -32.12 29.25 -17.08
N ALA A 597 -31.68 30.32 -16.43
CA ALA A 597 -30.37 30.42 -15.81
C ALA A 597 -30.47 30.66 -14.30
N LEU A 598 -29.60 30.00 -13.55
CA LEU A 598 -29.40 30.14 -12.11
C LEU A 598 -28.32 31.20 -11.86
N TRP A 599 -28.70 32.31 -11.25
CA TRP A 599 -27.81 33.43 -10.92
C TRP A 599 -27.36 33.34 -9.47
N LEU A 600 -26.05 33.35 -9.24
CA LEU A 600 -25.46 33.14 -7.92
C LEU A 600 -24.28 34.09 -7.66
N PRO A 601 -24.14 34.59 -6.43
CA PRO A 601 -22.96 35.31 -6.00
C PRO A 601 -21.78 34.33 -5.83
N SER A 602 -20.58 34.76 -6.19
CA SER A 602 -19.38 33.94 -6.10
C SER A 602 -18.19 34.77 -5.64
N ARG A 603 -17.04 34.12 -5.42
CA ARG A 603 -15.79 34.83 -5.09
C ARG A 603 -15.10 35.42 -6.32
N ASP A 604 -15.71 35.26 -7.49
CA ASP A 604 -15.17 35.63 -8.79
C ASP A 604 -16.24 36.28 -9.69
N GLY A 605 -17.02 37.19 -9.09
CA GLY A 605 -18.15 37.87 -9.71
C GLY A 605 -19.47 37.12 -9.54
N VAL A 606 -20.44 37.44 -10.39
CA VAL A 606 -21.73 36.75 -10.47
C VAL A 606 -21.64 35.61 -11.47
N VAL A 607 -22.06 34.41 -11.06
CA VAL A 607 -22.16 33.23 -11.91
C VAL A 607 -23.59 33.08 -12.39
N ALA A 608 -23.80 33.03 -13.70
CA ALA A 608 -25.05 32.61 -14.33
C ALA A 608 -24.85 31.21 -14.92
N LEU A 609 -25.49 30.20 -14.33
CA LEU A 609 -25.43 28.81 -14.77
C LEU A 609 -26.68 28.49 -15.60
N ASP A 610 -26.51 28.02 -16.83
CA ASP A 610 -27.62 27.53 -17.64
C ASP A 610 -28.21 26.25 -17.01
N THR A 611 -29.50 26.26 -16.73
CA THR A 611 -30.21 25.10 -16.15
C THR A 611 -30.82 24.20 -17.22
N ALA A 612 -30.94 24.71 -18.45
CA ALA A 612 -31.71 24.18 -19.56
C ALA A 612 -30.84 23.57 -20.67
N GLY A 613 -29.88 24.36 -21.16
CA GLY A 613 -29.06 24.09 -22.33
C GLY A 613 -27.76 23.35 -22.02
N ILE A 614 -27.73 22.59 -20.93
CA ILE A 614 -26.53 21.85 -20.51
C ILE A 614 -26.32 20.65 -21.44
N VAL A 615 -25.39 20.80 -22.37
CA VAL A 615 -24.90 19.72 -23.22
C VAL A 615 -23.61 19.17 -22.62
N LYS A 616 -23.69 17.95 -22.06
CA LYS A 616 -22.52 17.24 -21.55
C LYS A 616 -21.72 16.62 -22.69
N ASN A 617 -20.41 16.39 -22.46
CA ASN A 617 -19.51 15.73 -23.40
C ASN A 617 -20.07 14.36 -23.85
N PRO A 618 -20.52 14.20 -25.11
CA PRO A 618 -21.06 12.95 -25.60
C PRO A 618 -19.98 11.99 -26.10
N VAL A 619 -18.71 12.42 -26.15
CA VAL A 619 -17.61 11.68 -26.78
C VAL A 619 -17.01 10.73 -25.76
N ALA A 620 -17.20 9.43 -25.99
CA ALA A 620 -16.57 8.40 -25.19
C ALA A 620 -15.05 8.39 -25.45
N PRO A 621 -14.21 8.31 -24.40
CA PRO A 621 -12.77 8.23 -24.59
C PRO A 621 -12.39 6.85 -25.12
N GLN A 622 -11.33 6.77 -25.92
CA GLN A 622 -10.79 5.50 -26.38
C GLN A 622 -9.72 5.01 -25.37
N PRO A 623 -9.94 3.88 -24.67
CA PRO A 623 -8.93 3.31 -23.80
C PRO A 623 -7.79 2.71 -24.64
N VAL A 624 -6.58 2.76 -24.11
CA VAL A 624 -5.35 2.24 -24.73
C VAL A 624 -4.49 1.60 -23.65
N VAL A 625 -3.98 0.40 -23.90
CA VAL A 625 -2.87 -0.17 -23.12
C VAL A 625 -1.57 0.24 -23.81
N GLU A 626 -0.79 1.11 -23.17
CA GLU A 626 0.38 1.73 -23.80
C GLU A 626 1.57 0.77 -23.83
N ARG A 627 1.85 0.13 -22.70
CA ARG A 627 2.98 -0.76 -22.52
C ARG A 627 2.83 -1.61 -21.26
N VAL A 628 3.57 -2.71 -21.22
CA VAL A 628 3.69 -3.60 -20.06
C VAL A 628 5.16 -3.77 -19.70
N ARG A 629 5.49 -3.71 -18.41
CA ARG A 629 6.82 -3.99 -17.90
C ARG A 629 6.92 -5.46 -17.51
N ALA A 630 7.87 -6.17 -18.10
CA ALA A 630 8.21 -7.55 -17.77
C ALA A 630 9.73 -7.65 -17.56
N LEU A 631 10.17 -8.27 -16.46
CA LEU A 631 11.60 -8.39 -16.10
C LEU A 631 12.35 -7.04 -16.13
N GLY A 632 11.70 -5.97 -15.67
CA GLY A 632 12.27 -4.62 -15.64
C GLY A 632 12.30 -3.88 -16.99
N GLN A 633 11.88 -4.50 -18.09
CA GLN A 633 11.84 -3.89 -19.41
C GLN A 633 10.41 -3.53 -19.83
N TRP A 634 10.21 -2.30 -20.31
CA TRP A 634 8.94 -1.85 -20.88
C TRP A 634 8.80 -2.32 -22.33
N LEU A 635 7.71 -3.04 -22.62
CA LEU A 635 7.38 -3.57 -23.93
C LEU A 635 6.06 -2.99 -24.41
N THR A 636 5.99 -2.59 -25.68
CA THR A 636 4.73 -2.21 -26.32
C THR A 636 3.92 -3.45 -26.69
N PRO A 637 2.59 -3.35 -26.87
CA PRO A 637 1.75 -4.49 -27.30
C PRO A 637 2.27 -5.23 -28.54
N GLN A 638 2.86 -4.50 -29.51
CA GLN A 638 3.40 -5.07 -30.74
C GLN A 638 4.76 -5.77 -30.55
N ALA A 639 5.49 -5.44 -29.49
CA ALA A 639 6.80 -6.02 -29.17
C ALA A 639 6.72 -7.14 -28.13
N LEU A 640 5.52 -7.54 -27.71
CA LEU A 640 5.32 -8.52 -26.65
C LEU A 640 5.64 -9.95 -27.14
N PRO A 641 6.56 -10.68 -26.49
CA PRO A 641 6.76 -12.09 -26.79
C PRO A 641 5.59 -12.92 -26.25
N ALA A 642 5.22 -13.98 -26.97
CA ALA A 642 4.17 -14.92 -26.57
C ALA A 642 4.71 -16.36 -26.63
N PRO A 643 4.97 -17.05 -25.49
CA PRO A 643 4.77 -16.60 -24.10
C PRO A 643 5.84 -15.60 -23.62
N LEU A 644 5.56 -14.92 -22.51
CA LEU A 644 6.52 -14.09 -21.79
C LEU A 644 7.69 -14.93 -21.24
N PRO A 645 8.89 -14.35 -21.08
CA PRO A 645 10.06 -15.08 -20.57
C PRO A 645 9.85 -15.72 -19.19
N GLU A 646 10.57 -16.82 -18.94
CA GLU A 646 10.53 -17.50 -17.64
C GLU A 646 11.01 -16.56 -16.53
N GLY A 647 10.13 -16.26 -15.56
CA GLY A 647 10.37 -15.29 -14.49
C GLY A 647 9.58 -13.99 -14.60
N ALA A 648 8.99 -13.68 -15.77
CA ALA A 648 8.13 -12.50 -15.97
C ALA A 648 6.76 -12.66 -15.29
N ARG A 649 6.74 -12.55 -13.95
CA ARG A 649 5.53 -12.74 -13.11
C ARG A 649 5.11 -11.50 -12.34
N ASP A 650 6.01 -10.53 -12.24
CA ASP A 650 5.72 -9.18 -11.80
C ASP A 650 5.51 -8.33 -13.06
N LEU A 651 4.28 -7.89 -13.28
CA LEU A 651 3.87 -7.15 -14.46
C LEU A 651 3.30 -5.80 -14.05
N ASP A 652 3.84 -4.73 -14.64
CA ASP A 652 3.27 -3.39 -14.53
C ASP A 652 2.63 -3.02 -15.85
N PHE A 653 1.41 -2.51 -15.82
CA PHE A 653 0.69 -2.07 -17.00
C PHE A 653 0.56 -0.57 -16.96
N GLU A 654 0.92 0.11 -18.04
CA GLU A 654 0.58 1.51 -18.28
C GLU A 654 -0.53 1.60 -19.32
N PHE A 655 -1.53 2.42 -19.03
CA PHE A 655 -2.73 2.53 -19.84
C PHE A 655 -3.36 3.91 -19.68
N THR A 656 -4.19 4.29 -20.63
CA THR A 656 -4.81 5.61 -20.63
C THR A 656 -6.17 5.57 -21.32
N ALA A 657 -6.99 6.59 -21.09
CA ALA A 657 -8.12 6.96 -21.93
C ALA A 657 -8.12 8.49 -22.00
N ALA A 658 -7.97 9.03 -23.20
CA ALA A 658 -7.84 10.47 -23.42
C ALA A 658 -9.21 11.12 -23.50
N SER A 659 -9.44 12.11 -22.63
CA SER A 659 -10.57 13.02 -22.66
C SER A 659 -10.09 14.36 -22.13
N PHE A 660 -10.54 15.43 -22.75
CA PHE A 660 -9.96 16.76 -22.57
C PHE A 660 -10.92 17.73 -21.91
N GLN A 661 -12.22 17.46 -21.81
CA GLN A 661 -13.10 18.21 -20.92
C GLN A 661 -12.95 17.70 -19.49
N ALA A 662 -12.31 18.51 -18.62
CA ALA A 662 -12.03 18.15 -17.23
C ALA A 662 -11.33 16.78 -17.06
N PRO A 663 -10.10 16.62 -17.59
CA PRO A 663 -9.37 15.36 -17.65
C PRO A 663 -9.18 14.67 -16.29
N GLN A 664 -9.16 15.43 -15.20
CA GLN A 664 -9.06 14.94 -13.82
C GLN A 664 -10.32 14.18 -13.35
N ASN A 665 -11.43 14.31 -14.07
CA ASN A 665 -12.71 13.65 -13.77
C ASN A 665 -12.94 12.39 -14.64
N VAL A 666 -11.94 11.98 -15.41
CA VAL A 666 -11.96 10.69 -16.13
C VAL A 666 -11.93 9.55 -15.12
N GLU A 667 -12.84 8.60 -15.26
CA GLU A 667 -12.81 7.36 -14.49
C GLU A 667 -12.18 6.25 -15.33
N LEU A 668 -11.16 5.59 -14.82
CA LEU A 668 -10.55 4.40 -15.44
C LEU A 668 -10.87 3.16 -14.61
N ARG A 669 -11.28 2.09 -15.29
CA ARG A 669 -11.48 0.78 -14.69
C ARG A 669 -10.60 -0.26 -15.38
N TYR A 670 -10.02 -1.15 -14.60
CA TYR A 670 -9.12 -2.19 -15.09
C TYR A 670 -9.44 -3.55 -14.46
N ARG A 671 -9.01 -4.62 -15.13
CA ARG A 671 -8.98 -5.99 -14.60
C ARG A 671 -8.01 -6.86 -15.38
N LEU A 672 -7.47 -7.88 -14.74
CA LEU A 672 -6.68 -8.94 -15.36
C LEU A 672 -7.54 -10.22 -15.40
N LEU A 673 -8.16 -10.50 -16.55
CA LEU A 673 -8.92 -11.74 -16.76
C LEU A 673 -7.99 -12.95 -16.58
N GLY A 674 -8.45 -13.93 -15.80
CA GLY A 674 -7.64 -15.06 -15.32
C GLY A 674 -7.09 -14.87 -13.91
N TYR A 675 -7.19 -13.66 -13.33
CA TYR A 675 -6.75 -13.35 -11.96
C TYR A 675 -7.83 -12.59 -11.15
N ASP A 676 -8.34 -11.48 -11.67
CA ASP A 676 -9.34 -10.66 -10.97
C ASP A 676 -10.77 -11.23 -11.10
N ARG A 677 -11.58 -11.05 -10.05
CA ARG A 677 -13.01 -11.45 -10.04
C ARG A 677 -13.95 -10.44 -10.70
N GLY A 678 -13.55 -9.18 -10.81
CA GLY A 678 -14.38 -8.08 -11.30
C GLY A 678 -13.55 -6.85 -11.65
N TRP A 679 -14.22 -5.79 -12.12
CA TRP A 679 -13.59 -4.51 -12.42
C TRP A 679 -13.12 -3.80 -11.15
N ARG A 680 -11.97 -3.13 -11.25
CA ARG A 680 -11.43 -2.24 -10.22
C ARG A 680 -11.33 -0.83 -10.78
N THR A 681 -11.72 0.19 -10.02
CA THR A 681 -11.54 1.60 -10.39
C THR A 681 -10.16 2.06 -9.96
N LEU A 682 -9.49 2.88 -10.79
CA LEU A 682 -8.22 3.49 -10.47
C LEU A 682 -8.42 4.69 -9.52
N ASP A 683 -7.79 4.66 -8.34
CA ASP A 683 -8.01 5.68 -7.30
C ASP A 683 -7.38 7.04 -7.61
N ASP A 684 -6.15 7.05 -8.14
CA ASP A 684 -5.44 8.24 -8.62
C ASP A 684 -5.26 8.19 -10.13
N ILE A 685 -6.06 8.99 -10.83
CA ILE A 685 -6.05 9.11 -12.29
C ILE A 685 -4.70 9.57 -12.86
N ARG A 686 -3.79 10.15 -12.04
CA ARG A 686 -2.46 10.57 -12.48
C ARG A 686 -1.46 9.43 -12.61
N GLN A 687 -1.66 8.33 -11.87
CA GLN A 687 -0.73 7.20 -11.91
C GLN A 687 -0.84 6.45 -13.24
N ARG A 688 -2.05 6.30 -13.81
CA ARG A 688 -2.33 5.63 -15.10
C ARG A 688 -1.55 4.31 -15.30
N ALA A 689 -1.30 3.62 -14.19
CA ALA A 689 -0.50 2.41 -14.13
C ALA A 689 -0.95 1.53 -12.97
N VAL A 690 -0.82 0.20 -13.14
CA VAL A 690 -1.13 -0.79 -12.09
C VAL A 690 -0.13 -1.95 -12.12
N SER A 691 0.13 -2.52 -10.96
CA SER A 691 1.09 -3.62 -10.78
C SER A 691 0.40 -4.90 -10.33
N TYR A 692 0.75 -6.02 -10.95
CA TYR A 692 0.41 -7.37 -10.49
C TYR A 692 1.69 -8.11 -10.16
N THR A 693 1.77 -8.73 -9.00
CA THR A 693 2.97 -9.42 -8.52
C THR A 693 2.75 -10.91 -8.40
N ASN A 694 3.81 -11.68 -8.66
CA ASN A 694 3.88 -13.13 -8.54
C ASN A 694 2.72 -13.88 -9.21
N LEU A 695 2.38 -13.49 -10.45
CA LEU A 695 1.33 -14.14 -11.22
C LEU A 695 1.64 -15.63 -11.47
N PRO A 696 0.67 -16.54 -11.29
CA PRO A 696 0.80 -17.94 -11.70
C PRO A 696 1.07 -18.10 -13.20
N GLY A 697 1.54 -19.28 -13.61
CA GLY A 697 1.59 -19.63 -15.03
C GLY A 697 0.17 -19.79 -15.59
N GLY A 698 -0.10 -19.21 -16.76
CA GLY A 698 -1.44 -19.20 -17.35
C GLY A 698 -1.61 -18.19 -18.49
N ASP A 699 -2.80 -18.21 -19.08
CA ASP A 699 -3.24 -17.23 -20.08
C ASP A 699 -4.03 -16.12 -19.38
N TYR A 700 -3.68 -14.87 -19.67
CA TYR A 700 -4.30 -13.68 -19.09
C TYR A 700 -4.69 -12.69 -20.17
N VAL A 701 -5.70 -11.87 -19.89
CA VAL A 701 -6.02 -10.70 -20.72
C VAL A 701 -6.17 -9.50 -19.81
N PHE A 702 -5.27 -8.53 -19.94
CA PHE A 702 -5.42 -7.25 -19.25
C PHE A 702 -6.44 -6.42 -20.01
N GLU A 703 -7.49 -5.97 -19.31
CA GLU A 703 -8.53 -5.10 -19.85
C GLU A 703 -8.57 -3.78 -19.11
N VAL A 704 -8.72 -2.69 -19.86
CA VAL A 704 -8.97 -1.35 -19.35
C VAL A 704 -10.10 -0.68 -20.11
N THR A 705 -10.99 -0.01 -19.40
CA THR A 705 -12.02 0.87 -19.96
C THR A 705 -12.01 2.21 -19.24
N GLY A 706 -12.66 3.21 -19.81
CA GLY A 706 -12.75 4.54 -19.21
C GLY A 706 -14.02 5.28 -19.57
N SER A 707 -14.34 6.29 -18.77
CA SER A 707 -15.39 7.27 -19.07
C SER A 707 -14.85 8.70 -19.04
N ASN A 708 -15.48 9.60 -19.79
CA ASN A 708 -15.20 11.02 -19.72
C ASN A 708 -15.80 11.68 -18.47
N ASN A 709 -15.63 12.98 -18.31
CA ASN A 709 -16.18 13.78 -17.21
C ASN A 709 -17.72 13.75 -17.09
N ALA A 710 -18.42 13.31 -18.14
CA ALA A 710 -19.87 13.20 -18.21
C ALA A 710 -20.40 11.79 -17.91
N GLY A 711 -19.51 10.83 -17.60
CA GLY A 711 -19.88 9.44 -17.35
C GLY A 711 -20.21 8.66 -18.62
N VAL A 712 -19.80 9.14 -19.80
CA VAL A 712 -19.95 8.40 -21.05
C VAL A 712 -18.79 7.41 -21.16
N TRP A 713 -19.12 6.12 -21.04
CA TRP A 713 -18.16 5.02 -21.06
C TRP A 713 -17.76 4.60 -22.48
N ALA A 714 -16.52 4.16 -22.64
CA ALA A 714 -16.04 3.52 -23.85
C ALA A 714 -16.90 2.30 -24.23
N ALA A 715 -17.22 2.15 -25.52
CA ALA A 715 -18.06 1.07 -26.02
C ALA A 715 -17.43 -0.33 -25.82
N ALA A 716 -16.10 -0.41 -25.86
CA ALA A 716 -15.34 -1.63 -25.61
C ALA A 716 -14.06 -1.31 -24.82
N PRO A 717 -13.59 -2.23 -23.95
CA PRO A 717 -12.31 -2.08 -23.28
C PRO A 717 -11.15 -2.30 -24.26
N ALA A 718 -10.00 -1.67 -23.98
CA ALA A 718 -8.74 -2.06 -24.59
C ALA A 718 -8.26 -3.36 -23.95
N ARG A 719 -7.73 -4.26 -24.78
CA ARG A 719 -7.35 -5.62 -24.39
C ARG A 719 -5.89 -5.87 -24.73
N LEU A 720 -5.14 -6.44 -23.79
CA LEU A 720 -3.79 -6.95 -24.00
C LEU A 720 -3.72 -8.41 -23.57
N PRO A 721 -3.77 -9.38 -24.50
CA PRO A 721 -3.56 -10.78 -24.18
C PRO A 721 -2.08 -11.05 -23.87
N LEU A 722 -1.81 -11.86 -22.85
CA LEU A 722 -0.46 -12.26 -22.45
C LEU A 722 -0.47 -13.68 -21.87
N ARG A 723 0.65 -14.39 -22.03
CA ARG A 723 0.80 -15.77 -21.56
C ARG A 723 2.06 -15.91 -20.73
N ILE A 724 1.91 -16.37 -19.49
CA ILE A 724 3.02 -16.65 -18.57
C ILE A 724 3.30 -18.15 -18.58
N ALA A 725 4.54 -18.54 -18.84
CA ALA A 725 4.93 -19.94 -18.83
C ALA A 725 4.72 -20.59 -17.43
N LEU A 726 4.21 -21.81 -17.43
CA LEU A 726 4.10 -22.66 -16.24
C LEU A 726 5.51 -23.02 -15.76
N ARG A 727 5.79 -22.86 -14.45
CA ARG A 727 7.01 -23.44 -13.86
C ARG A 727 6.89 -24.96 -13.85
N PHE A 728 8.03 -25.67 -13.86
CA PHE A 728 8.01 -27.14 -13.75
C PHE A 728 7.16 -27.60 -12.56
N GLN A 729 7.29 -26.95 -11.40
CA GLN A 729 6.50 -27.27 -10.20
C GLN A 729 4.99 -26.99 -10.30
N GLU A 730 4.56 -26.19 -11.27
CA GLU A 730 3.15 -25.88 -11.51
C GLU A 730 2.52 -26.87 -12.50
N THR A 731 3.33 -27.69 -13.17
CA THR A 731 2.83 -28.68 -14.12
C THR A 731 2.03 -29.77 -13.40
N PRO A 732 0.97 -30.30 -14.04
CA PRO A 732 0.28 -31.49 -13.53
C PRO A 732 1.21 -32.68 -13.33
N PHE A 733 2.27 -32.78 -14.14
CA PHE A 733 3.29 -33.81 -14.05
C PHE A 733 4.11 -33.72 -12.76
N TYR A 734 4.55 -32.53 -12.35
CA TYR A 734 5.24 -32.38 -11.07
C TYR A 734 4.32 -32.68 -9.88
N ARG A 735 3.05 -32.26 -9.94
CA ARG A 735 2.07 -32.63 -8.91
C ARG A 735 1.89 -34.15 -8.86
N LEU A 736 1.83 -34.81 -10.01
CA LEU A 736 1.82 -36.28 -10.08
C LEU A 736 3.08 -36.87 -9.43
N LEU A 737 4.27 -36.37 -9.75
CA LEU A 737 5.53 -36.80 -9.11
C LEU A 737 5.52 -36.57 -7.59
N LEU A 738 4.98 -35.46 -7.09
CA LEU A 738 4.84 -35.23 -5.65
C LEU A 738 3.83 -36.20 -5.02
N THR A 739 2.69 -36.46 -5.67
CA THR A 739 1.72 -37.43 -5.15
C THR A 739 2.27 -38.85 -5.17
N LEU A 740 2.98 -39.24 -6.23
CA LEU A 740 3.66 -40.53 -6.34
C LEU A 740 4.83 -40.62 -5.35
N GLY A 741 5.56 -39.53 -5.14
CA GLY A 741 6.65 -39.43 -4.16
C GLY A 741 6.13 -39.51 -2.73
N ALA A 742 5.03 -38.82 -2.40
CA ALA A 742 4.34 -38.92 -1.13
C ALA A 742 3.75 -40.31 -0.92
N PHE A 743 3.20 -40.93 -1.96
CA PHE A 743 2.71 -42.30 -1.92
C PHE A 743 3.86 -43.30 -1.76
N ALA A 744 4.99 -43.10 -2.44
CA ALA A 744 6.20 -43.90 -2.29
C ALA A 744 6.82 -43.70 -0.90
N LEU A 745 6.83 -42.49 -0.35
CA LEU A 745 7.25 -42.20 1.03
C LEU A 745 6.29 -42.83 2.03
N LEU A 746 4.99 -42.82 1.79
CA LEU A 746 4.02 -43.52 2.61
C LEU A 746 4.25 -45.03 2.54
N LEU A 747 4.44 -45.59 1.34
CA LEU A 747 4.77 -47.00 1.15
C LEU A 747 6.12 -47.35 1.77
N CYS A 748 7.11 -46.47 1.69
CA CYS A 748 8.43 -46.64 2.29
C CYS A 748 8.35 -46.47 3.80
N ALA A 749 7.52 -45.57 4.33
CA ALA A 749 7.26 -45.43 5.76
C ALA A 749 6.46 -46.62 6.28
N VAL A 750 5.53 -47.17 5.51
CA VAL A 750 4.83 -48.43 5.83
C VAL A 750 5.80 -49.60 5.73
N ALA A 751 6.69 -49.64 4.74
CA ALA A 751 7.68 -50.69 4.57
C ALA A 751 8.74 -50.60 5.66
N LEU A 752 9.22 -49.40 6.01
CA LEU A 752 10.13 -49.11 7.12
C LEU A 752 9.45 -49.29 8.45
N ALA A 753 8.16 -49.00 8.62
CA ALA A 753 7.39 -49.32 9.82
C ALA A 753 7.15 -50.82 9.90
N ARG A 754 6.96 -51.53 8.80
CA ARG A 754 6.90 -53.00 8.77
C ARG A 754 8.28 -53.61 9.03
N LEU A 755 9.36 -53.04 8.51
CA LEU A 755 10.75 -53.45 8.79
C LEU A 755 11.16 -53.07 10.20
N HIS A 756 10.73 -51.93 10.72
CA HIS A 756 10.94 -51.46 12.08
C HIS A 756 10.07 -52.25 13.03
N ASN A 757 8.83 -52.64 12.68
CA ASN A 757 7.98 -53.51 13.48
C ASN A 757 8.44 -54.97 13.39
N ARG A 758 9.00 -55.42 12.27
CA ARG A 758 9.68 -56.73 12.17
C ARG A 758 10.97 -56.71 12.97
N ARG A 759 11.80 -55.68 12.83
CA ARG A 759 13.00 -55.48 13.68
C ARG A 759 12.62 -55.27 15.13
N GLN A 760 11.55 -54.57 15.48
CA GLN A 760 11.07 -54.40 16.85
C GLN A 760 10.45 -55.69 17.34
N ARG A 761 9.78 -56.51 16.51
CA ARG A 761 9.34 -57.84 16.93
C ARG A 761 10.54 -58.76 17.14
N ASP A 762 11.53 -58.76 16.27
CA ASP A 762 12.76 -59.54 16.41
C ASP A 762 13.63 -59.02 17.55
N ILE A 763 13.72 -57.70 17.75
CA ILE A 763 14.43 -57.02 18.84
C ILE A 763 13.63 -57.12 20.14
N LEU A 764 12.30 -57.16 20.14
CA LEU A 764 11.48 -57.36 21.35
C LEU A 764 11.42 -58.84 21.70
N GLU A 765 11.41 -59.76 20.74
CA GLU A 765 11.58 -61.19 21.00
C GLU A 765 13.01 -61.51 21.45
N ARG A 766 14.02 -60.86 20.87
CA ARG A 766 15.39 -60.88 21.39
C ARG A 766 15.49 -60.15 22.72
N GLN A 767 14.83 -59.03 22.97
CA GLN A 767 14.88 -58.30 24.24
C GLN A 767 14.03 -58.97 25.31
N VAL A 768 12.99 -59.72 24.98
CA VAL A 768 12.25 -60.53 25.95
C VAL A 768 13.08 -61.76 26.28
N ARG A 769 13.74 -62.41 25.30
CA ARG A 769 14.69 -63.51 25.59
C ARG A 769 15.96 -63.03 26.31
N GLU A 770 16.55 -61.93 25.87
CA GLU A 770 17.75 -61.26 26.42
C GLU A 770 17.43 -60.51 27.71
N ARG A 771 16.24 -59.96 27.97
CA ARG A 771 15.89 -59.41 29.31
C ARG A 771 15.42 -60.48 30.26
N THR A 772 14.85 -61.60 29.80
CA THR A 772 14.63 -62.73 30.73
C THR A 772 15.99 -63.35 31.11
N GLN A 773 16.95 -63.45 30.19
CA GLN A 773 18.33 -63.90 30.46
C GLN A 773 19.23 -62.83 31.13
N ALA A 774 19.07 -61.53 30.84
CA ALA A 774 19.86 -60.44 31.42
C ALA A 774 19.28 -59.90 32.72
N LEU A 775 17.99 -60.09 33.03
CA LEU A 775 17.45 -59.87 34.38
C LEU A 775 17.92 -60.98 35.34
N GLN A 776 18.18 -62.19 34.82
CA GLN A 776 18.88 -63.26 35.55
C GLN A 776 20.40 -63.02 35.65
N ALA A 777 21.06 -62.54 34.59
CA ALA A 777 22.51 -62.26 34.61
C ALA A 777 22.92 -60.92 35.28
N ALA A 778 22.06 -59.90 35.31
CA ALA A 778 22.33 -58.63 36.01
C ALA A 778 22.14 -58.74 37.54
N ASN A 779 21.26 -59.64 38.00
CA ASN A 779 21.20 -60.02 39.41
C ASN A 779 22.47 -60.77 39.87
N GLN A 780 23.09 -61.58 39.00
CA GLN A 780 24.34 -62.28 39.30
C GLN A 780 25.56 -61.34 39.38
N ARG A 781 25.69 -60.36 38.46
CA ARG A 781 26.82 -59.41 38.50
C ARG A 781 26.77 -58.43 39.70
N LEU A 782 25.58 -58.11 40.22
CA LEU A 782 25.44 -57.32 41.45
C LEU A 782 25.89 -58.09 42.71
N GLN A 783 25.84 -59.43 42.69
CA GLN A 783 26.33 -60.25 43.81
C GLN A 783 27.85 -60.42 43.81
N GLU A 784 28.48 -60.54 42.64
CA GLU A 784 29.93 -60.80 42.53
C GLU A 784 30.80 -59.61 42.96
N ALA A 785 30.37 -58.37 42.73
CA ALA A 785 31.08 -57.17 43.21
C ALA A 785 31.09 -57.04 44.76
N SER A 786 30.28 -57.82 45.48
CA SER A 786 30.22 -57.79 46.96
C SER A 786 31.25 -58.70 47.65
N PHE A 787 32.02 -59.55 46.93
CA PHE A 787 32.87 -60.59 47.53
C PHE A 787 34.39 -60.32 47.53
N THR A 788 34.82 -59.25 46.88
CA THR A 788 36.23 -58.86 46.75
C THR A 788 36.49 -57.54 47.49
N ASP A 789 37.67 -57.40 48.09
CA ASP A 789 38.15 -56.14 48.66
C ASP A 789 38.65 -55.21 47.54
N GLU A 790 38.14 -53.98 47.45
CA GLU A 790 38.46 -53.04 46.35
C GLU A 790 39.96 -52.71 46.27
N LEU A 791 40.66 -52.68 47.42
CA LEU A 791 42.04 -52.25 47.51
C LEU A 791 43.04 -53.36 47.14
N THR A 792 42.89 -54.56 47.72
CA THR A 792 43.83 -55.68 47.55
C THR A 792 43.39 -56.70 46.52
N GLN A 793 42.13 -56.64 46.07
CA GLN A 793 41.51 -57.64 45.19
C GLN A 793 41.47 -59.06 45.78
N LEU A 794 41.77 -59.18 47.09
CA LEU A 794 41.60 -60.43 47.82
C LEU A 794 40.14 -60.67 48.16
N ARG A 795 39.85 -61.92 48.53
CA ARG A 795 38.54 -62.31 49.06
C ARG A 795 38.31 -61.60 50.39
N ASN A 796 37.09 -61.09 50.59
CA ASN A 796 36.70 -60.45 51.85
C ASN A 796 36.13 -61.47 52.85
N ARG A 797 35.89 -61.05 54.10
CA ARG A 797 35.30 -61.90 55.16
C ARG A 797 33.98 -62.57 54.75
N ARG A 798 33.16 -61.91 53.92
CA ARG A 798 31.86 -62.44 53.46
C ARG A 798 32.03 -63.63 52.52
N TYR A 799 33.06 -63.63 51.67
CA TYR A 799 33.39 -64.77 50.82
C TYR A 799 33.67 -66.03 51.66
N LEU A 800 34.51 -65.90 52.70
CA LEU A 800 34.92 -67.05 53.51
C LEU A 800 33.73 -67.67 54.24
N SER A 801 32.87 -66.87 54.87
CA SER A 801 31.69 -67.36 55.59
C SER A 801 30.72 -68.16 54.70
N LEU A 802 30.64 -67.84 53.40
CA LEU A 802 29.79 -68.55 52.44
C LEU A 802 30.41 -69.85 51.90
N HIS A 803 31.74 -69.91 51.76
CA HIS A 803 32.42 -71.02 51.06
C HIS A 803 33.10 -72.03 52.00
N ILE A 804 33.60 -71.61 53.17
CA ILE A 804 34.31 -72.53 54.07
C ILE A 804 33.45 -73.71 54.56
N PRO A 805 32.12 -73.59 54.78
CA PRO A 805 31.31 -74.74 55.19
C PRO A 805 31.26 -75.82 54.10
N SER A 806 31.19 -75.44 52.82
CA SER A 806 31.22 -76.40 51.70
C SER A 806 32.57 -77.10 51.57
N ASP A 807 33.68 -76.41 51.84
CA ASP A 807 35.00 -77.06 51.78
C ASP A 807 35.25 -78.00 52.95
N ILE A 808 34.77 -77.65 54.15
CA ILE A 808 34.77 -78.56 55.29
C ILE A 808 33.94 -79.81 55.00
N ALA A 809 32.78 -79.65 54.35
CA ALA A 809 31.95 -80.78 53.93
C ALA A 809 32.63 -81.64 52.86
N LEU A 810 33.30 -81.01 51.89
CA LEU A 810 34.08 -81.72 50.87
C LEU A 810 35.25 -82.47 51.51
N TYR A 811 36.01 -81.83 52.41
CA TYR A 811 37.09 -82.45 53.16
C TYR A 811 36.60 -83.67 53.94
N ARG A 812 35.48 -83.55 54.66
CA ARG A 812 34.86 -84.69 55.38
C ARG A 812 34.46 -85.83 54.45
N ARG A 813 33.90 -85.52 53.26
CA ARG A 813 33.55 -86.54 52.25
C ARG A 813 34.79 -87.23 51.67
N MET A 814 35.83 -86.47 51.38
CA MET A 814 37.05 -87.01 50.78
C MET A 814 37.84 -87.84 51.79
N ALA A 815 37.96 -87.38 53.03
CA ALA A 815 38.57 -88.14 54.13
C ALA A 815 37.81 -89.45 54.46
N ALA A 816 36.53 -89.56 54.09
CA ALA A 816 35.73 -90.78 54.28
C ALA A 816 36.02 -91.88 53.26
N ASN A 817 36.64 -91.56 52.13
CA ASN A 817 36.92 -92.52 51.07
C ASN A 817 38.42 -92.86 50.95
N ASP A 818 39.31 -92.18 51.68
CA ASP A 818 40.76 -92.28 51.52
C ASP A 818 41.46 -92.18 52.89
N GLU A 819 41.88 -93.33 53.45
CA GLU A 819 42.52 -93.40 54.78
C GLU A 819 43.81 -92.57 54.83
N ASP A 820 44.51 -92.42 53.70
CA ASP A 820 45.77 -91.65 53.62
C ASP A 820 45.55 -90.16 53.90
N MET A 821 44.35 -89.63 53.67
CA MET A 821 44.03 -88.23 53.92
C MET A 821 43.89 -87.87 55.40
N LEU A 822 43.82 -88.83 56.33
CA LEU A 822 43.79 -88.56 57.78
C LEU A 822 45.09 -87.89 58.30
N SER A 823 46.19 -88.04 57.55
CA SER A 823 47.47 -87.37 57.82
C SER A 823 47.47 -85.88 57.44
N SER A 824 46.47 -85.44 56.66
CA SER A 824 46.35 -84.11 56.07
C SER A 824 45.21 -83.34 56.71
N GLY A 825 45.47 -82.21 57.36
CA GLY A 825 44.45 -81.34 57.94
C GLY A 825 44.31 -80.02 57.20
N MET A 826 43.26 -79.26 57.51
CA MET A 826 43.18 -77.84 57.17
C MET A 826 43.77 -77.00 58.30
N LEU A 827 44.57 -75.99 57.95
CA LEU A 827 45.21 -75.08 58.92
C LEU A 827 44.62 -73.69 58.78
N PHE A 828 44.13 -73.15 59.88
CA PHE A 828 43.72 -71.76 60.01
C PHE A 828 44.85 -70.98 60.66
N ALA A 829 45.38 -69.99 59.96
CA ALA A 829 46.43 -69.11 60.42
C ALA A 829 45.96 -67.65 60.35
N LEU A 830 45.73 -67.05 61.52
CA LEU A 830 45.35 -65.65 61.65
C LEU A 830 46.62 -64.81 61.79
N ILE A 831 46.82 -63.87 60.86
CA ILE A 831 48.05 -63.09 60.67
C ILE A 831 47.75 -61.61 60.87
N ASP A 832 48.57 -60.93 61.68
CA ASP A 832 48.45 -59.50 61.96
C ASP A 832 49.79 -58.78 61.69
N ILE A 833 49.74 -57.66 60.96
CA ILE A 833 50.92 -56.85 60.65
C ILE A 833 51.36 -56.06 61.88
N ASP A 834 52.58 -56.29 62.35
CA ASP A 834 53.08 -55.57 63.51
C ASP A 834 53.33 -54.08 63.17
N HIS A 835 52.84 -53.17 64.02
CA HIS A 835 53.07 -51.72 63.93
C HIS A 835 52.50 -51.00 62.68
N PHE A 836 51.49 -51.54 61.99
CA PHE A 836 50.94 -50.98 60.74
C PHE A 836 50.52 -49.50 60.81
N LYS A 837 49.94 -49.04 61.93
CA LYS A 837 49.59 -47.62 62.13
C LYS A 837 50.76 -46.66 61.90
N SER A 838 51.96 -47.05 62.32
CA SER A 838 53.19 -46.26 62.14
C SER A 838 53.57 -46.08 60.65
N ILE A 839 53.24 -47.06 59.81
CA ILE A 839 53.48 -47.03 58.35
C ILE A 839 52.58 -45.99 57.67
N ASN A 840 51.29 -45.95 58.04
CA ASN A 840 50.34 -44.98 57.50
C ASN A 840 50.66 -43.53 57.88
N ASP A 841 51.01 -43.29 59.15
CA ASP A 841 51.30 -41.93 59.66
C ASP A 841 52.54 -41.30 59.00
N SER A 842 53.46 -42.12 58.47
CA SER A 842 54.77 -41.68 57.91
C SER A 842 54.77 -41.41 56.40
N GLY A 843 53.99 -42.17 55.63
CA GLY A 843 54.00 -42.15 54.16
C GLY A 843 52.63 -41.86 53.53
N GLY A 844 51.60 -41.58 54.33
CA GLY A 844 50.23 -41.42 53.87
C GLY A 844 49.56 -42.74 53.46
N HIS A 845 48.24 -42.67 53.25
CA HIS A 845 47.42 -43.86 52.96
C HIS A 845 47.86 -44.61 51.71
N HIS A 846 48.33 -43.92 50.66
CA HIS A 846 48.83 -44.57 49.45
C HIS A 846 50.03 -45.49 49.73
N THR A 847 50.89 -45.14 50.70
CA THR A 847 52.02 -46.00 51.10
C THR A 847 51.54 -47.21 51.90
N GLY A 848 50.57 -47.03 52.79
CA GLY A 848 49.92 -48.15 53.49
C GLY A 848 49.19 -49.11 52.54
N ASP A 849 48.46 -48.54 51.57
CA ASP A 849 47.78 -49.25 50.49
C ASP A 849 48.76 -50.07 49.67
N ALA A 850 49.92 -49.47 49.32
CA ALA A 850 50.99 -50.18 48.65
C ALA A 850 51.57 -51.32 49.50
N VAL A 851 51.72 -51.14 50.83
CA VAL A 851 52.19 -52.21 51.74
C VAL A 851 51.17 -53.33 51.85
N LEU A 852 49.88 -53.02 51.94
CA LEU A 852 48.80 -54.00 51.98
C LEU A 852 48.69 -54.78 50.67
N GLN A 853 48.81 -54.12 49.53
CA GLN A 853 48.85 -54.74 48.20
C GLN A 853 50.09 -55.65 48.06
N GLN A 854 51.26 -55.22 48.54
CA GLN A 854 52.47 -56.03 48.55
C GLN A 854 52.37 -57.22 49.52
N MET A 855 51.74 -57.04 50.69
CA MET A 855 51.49 -58.13 51.65
C MET A 855 50.52 -59.15 51.07
N ALA A 856 49.44 -58.69 50.44
CA ALA A 856 48.50 -59.55 49.72
C ALA A 856 49.20 -60.36 48.63
N GLN A 857 50.01 -59.70 47.80
CA GLN A 857 50.82 -60.39 46.78
C GLN A 857 51.82 -61.38 47.40
N LEU A 858 52.43 -61.05 48.54
CA LEU A 858 53.34 -61.95 49.24
C LEU A 858 52.61 -63.19 49.76
N LEU A 859 51.48 -63.02 50.45
CA LEU A 859 50.70 -64.14 51.01
C LEU A 859 50.14 -65.04 49.90
N VAL A 860 49.66 -64.45 48.79
CA VAL A 860 49.24 -65.21 47.59
C VAL A 860 50.41 -65.98 47.00
N ARG A 861 51.61 -65.40 46.90
CA ARG A 861 52.82 -66.11 46.43
C ARG A 861 53.27 -67.24 47.38
N LEU A 862 53.00 -67.11 48.68
CA LEU A 862 53.40 -68.10 49.69
C LEU A 862 52.41 -69.27 49.81
N THR A 863 51.27 -69.20 49.12
CA THR A 863 50.17 -70.18 49.19
C THR A 863 49.79 -70.72 47.82
N ARG A 864 49.00 -71.80 47.80
CA ARG A 864 48.55 -72.44 46.56
C ARG A 864 47.23 -71.83 46.09
N GLU A 865 46.90 -71.96 44.81
CA GLU A 865 45.61 -71.48 44.26
C GLU A 865 44.39 -72.07 44.96
N SER A 866 44.52 -73.27 45.55
CA SER A 866 43.46 -73.89 46.34
C SER A 866 43.22 -73.22 47.68
N ASP A 867 44.24 -72.61 48.28
CA ASP A 867 44.21 -72.04 49.64
C ASP A 867 43.51 -70.69 49.66
N TYR A 868 43.01 -70.31 50.84
CA TYR A 868 42.30 -69.03 50.99
C TYR A 868 43.21 -67.99 51.62
N VAL A 869 43.38 -66.88 50.90
CA VAL A 869 43.99 -65.64 51.39
C VAL A 869 42.88 -64.60 51.48
N VAL A 870 42.55 -64.21 52.70
CA VAL A 870 41.40 -63.35 52.99
C VAL A 870 41.86 -62.08 53.71
N ARG A 871 41.38 -60.93 53.23
CA ARG A 871 41.45 -59.67 53.99
C ARG A 871 40.42 -59.77 55.12
N TRP A 872 40.89 -60.08 56.33
CA TRP A 872 40.02 -60.34 57.49
C TRP A 872 39.60 -59.06 58.20
N GLY A 873 40.54 -58.12 58.31
CA GLY A 873 40.37 -56.83 58.95
C GLY A 873 41.24 -55.74 58.31
N GLY A 874 41.33 -54.59 58.99
CA GLY A 874 42.07 -53.43 58.48
C GLY A 874 43.54 -53.72 58.20
N GLU A 875 44.20 -54.50 59.06
CA GLU A 875 45.62 -54.92 58.92
C GLU A 875 45.80 -56.43 59.14
N GLU A 876 44.69 -57.16 59.22
CA GLU A 876 44.64 -58.59 59.53
C GLU A 876 44.33 -59.42 58.28
N PHE A 877 45.04 -60.54 58.14
CA PHE A 877 44.86 -61.50 57.07
C PHE A 877 44.56 -62.87 57.67
N LEU A 878 43.60 -63.57 57.09
CA LEU A 878 43.33 -64.96 57.44
C LEU A 878 43.78 -65.86 56.29
N LEU A 879 44.60 -66.83 56.65
CA LEU A 879 45.08 -67.86 55.75
C LEU A 879 44.46 -69.21 56.12
N VAL A 880 43.85 -69.87 55.14
CA VAL A 880 43.33 -71.24 55.30
C VAL A 880 44.04 -72.16 54.31
N LEU A 881 44.97 -72.97 54.81
CA LEU A 881 45.66 -73.98 54.02
C LEU A 881 44.80 -75.25 53.98
N ARG A 882 44.44 -75.70 52.78
CA ARG A 882 43.40 -76.75 52.63
C ARG A 882 43.91 -78.17 52.72
N SER A 883 45.22 -78.37 52.60
CA SER A 883 45.85 -79.68 52.73
C SER A 883 47.29 -79.48 53.17
N ALA A 884 47.54 -79.70 54.46
CA ALA A 884 48.87 -79.63 55.04
C ALA A 884 49.14 -80.89 55.89
N PRO A 885 50.35 -81.52 55.75
CA PRO A 885 50.75 -82.61 56.62
C PRO A 885 50.83 -82.13 58.07
N ARG A 886 50.18 -82.84 59.00
CA ARG A 886 50.06 -82.41 60.41
C ARG A 886 51.41 -82.21 61.13
N GLU A 887 52.43 -82.95 60.73
CA GLU A 887 53.78 -82.86 61.30
C GLU A 887 54.50 -81.55 60.95
N ASN A 888 54.13 -80.91 59.82
CA ASN A 888 54.83 -79.73 59.27
C ASN A 888 54.13 -78.39 59.58
N LEU A 889 53.07 -78.41 60.38
CA LEU A 889 52.24 -77.22 60.64
C LEU A 889 53.01 -76.10 61.36
N THR A 890 53.86 -76.46 62.33
CA THR A 890 54.69 -75.50 63.07
C THR A 890 55.77 -74.90 62.18
N MET A 891 56.37 -75.71 61.30
CA MET A 891 57.31 -75.24 60.27
C MET A 891 56.67 -74.24 59.29
N ALA A 892 55.41 -74.43 58.92
CA ALA A 892 54.70 -73.51 58.01
C ALA A 892 54.56 -72.11 58.62
N ALA A 893 54.23 -72.01 59.92
CA ALA A 893 54.14 -70.74 60.61
C ALA A 893 55.49 -70.03 60.75
N GLU A 894 56.56 -70.77 61.08
CA GLU A 894 57.91 -70.18 61.10
C GLU A 894 58.37 -69.68 59.73
N ARG A 895 58.02 -70.41 58.66
CA ARG A 895 58.33 -70.01 57.28
C ARG A 895 57.59 -68.72 56.91
N LEU A 896 56.33 -68.56 57.32
CA LEU A 896 55.54 -67.35 57.08
C LEU A 896 56.17 -66.13 57.78
N CYS A 897 56.44 -66.21 59.09
CA CYS A 897 57.06 -65.11 59.82
C CYS A 897 58.42 -64.71 59.22
N ARG A 898 59.25 -65.69 58.84
CA ARG A 898 60.55 -65.43 58.19
C ARG A 898 60.41 -64.80 56.80
N SER A 899 59.43 -65.23 56.01
CA SER A 899 59.22 -64.72 54.65
C SER A 899 58.73 -63.27 54.65
N VAL A 900 57.86 -62.92 55.60
CA VAL A 900 57.39 -61.53 55.78
C VAL A 900 58.54 -60.62 56.20
N ALA A 901 59.31 -61.01 57.21
CA ALA A 901 60.42 -60.21 57.73
C ALA A 901 61.60 -60.01 56.73
N ALA A 902 61.67 -60.84 55.69
CA ALA A 902 62.68 -60.82 54.64
C ALA A 902 62.23 -60.12 53.34
N HIS A 903 60.94 -59.80 53.18
CA HIS A 903 60.43 -59.17 51.96
C HIS A 903 60.78 -57.67 51.90
N PRO A 904 61.40 -57.16 50.83
CA PRO A 904 61.69 -55.73 50.68
C PRO A 904 60.44 -54.99 50.17
N PHE A 905 59.67 -54.43 51.09
CA PHE A 905 58.48 -53.65 50.73
C PHE A 905 58.88 -52.29 50.14
N VAL A 906 58.40 -51.97 48.94
CA VAL A 906 58.59 -50.67 48.29
C VAL A 906 57.62 -49.65 48.86
N LEU A 907 58.18 -48.56 49.37
CA LEU A 907 57.54 -47.35 49.85
C LEU A 907 57.75 -46.24 48.78
N ASP A 908 56.93 -45.19 48.82
CA ASP A 908 56.75 -44.26 47.70
C ASP A 908 58.07 -43.67 47.13
N HIS A 909 58.08 -43.41 45.82
CA HIS A 909 59.27 -43.09 45.01
C HIS A 909 60.39 -44.15 44.98
N GLY A 910 60.10 -45.39 45.39
CA GLY A 910 61.01 -46.54 45.19
C GLY A 910 61.94 -46.87 46.38
N ARG A 911 61.71 -46.31 47.58
CA ARG A 911 62.51 -46.65 48.79
C ARG A 911 62.02 -47.96 49.42
N GLN A 912 62.89 -48.85 49.87
CA GLN A 912 62.48 -50.12 50.52
C GLN A 912 62.44 -50.03 52.07
N GLY A 913 61.48 -50.69 52.74
CA GLY A 913 61.33 -50.78 54.22
C GLY A 913 61.04 -52.21 54.74
N ARG A 914 61.24 -52.48 56.05
CA ARG A 914 61.01 -53.79 56.70
C ARG A 914 59.69 -53.83 57.48
N VAL A 915 58.93 -54.93 57.34
CA VAL A 915 57.62 -55.18 57.98
C VAL A 915 57.64 -56.59 58.62
N THR A 916 57.06 -56.79 59.82
CA THR A 916 56.95 -58.09 60.53
C THR A 916 55.50 -58.46 60.86
N CYS A 917 55.23 -59.71 61.26
CA CYS A 917 53.87 -60.18 61.61
C CYS A 917 53.84 -61.18 62.78
N SER A 918 52.71 -61.23 63.50
CA SER A 918 52.40 -62.22 64.54
C SER A 918 51.30 -63.19 64.05
N ILE A 919 51.37 -64.49 64.41
CA ILE A 919 50.45 -65.53 63.88
C ILE A 919 49.82 -66.39 64.99
N GLY A 920 48.51 -66.63 64.91
CA GLY A 920 47.80 -67.63 65.71
C GLY A 920 47.26 -68.79 64.87
N LEU A 921 47.44 -70.03 65.33
CA LEU A 921 47.15 -71.24 64.56
C LEU A 921 46.06 -72.10 65.18
N ALA A 922 45.21 -72.70 64.33
CA ALA A 922 44.29 -73.77 64.69
C ALA A 922 44.15 -74.78 63.55
N GLU A 923 44.12 -76.08 63.88
CA GLU A 923 43.99 -77.18 62.90
C GLU A 923 42.58 -77.77 62.86
N PHE A 924 42.15 -78.23 61.68
CA PHE A 924 40.90 -78.95 61.45
C PHE A 924 41.14 -80.31 60.77
N PRO A 925 40.50 -81.40 61.23
CA PRO A 925 39.74 -81.49 62.47
C PRO A 925 40.67 -81.40 63.69
N PHE A 926 40.24 -80.68 64.74
CA PHE A 926 41.08 -80.46 65.93
C PHE A 926 41.16 -81.72 66.81
N VAL A 927 39.99 -82.28 67.12
CA VAL A 927 39.82 -83.60 67.73
C VAL A 927 38.85 -84.42 66.87
N HIS A 928 38.77 -85.72 67.08
CA HIS A 928 37.75 -86.53 66.45
C HIS A 928 36.39 -86.17 67.04
N ASP A 929 35.49 -85.65 66.22
CA ASP A 929 34.25 -85.02 66.63
C ASP A 929 33.11 -85.47 65.70
N PRO A 930 32.53 -86.64 65.96
CA PRO A 930 31.45 -87.18 65.13
C PRO A 930 30.18 -86.30 65.17
N ASP A 931 29.93 -85.58 66.27
CA ASP A 931 28.76 -84.72 66.46
C ASP A 931 28.95 -83.31 65.88
N ASN A 932 30.12 -83.01 65.33
CA ASN A 932 30.46 -81.69 64.76
C ASN A 932 30.24 -80.52 65.74
N LEU A 933 30.57 -80.71 67.00
CA LEU A 933 30.55 -79.65 68.02
C LEU A 933 31.58 -78.53 67.76
N LEU A 934 32.71 -78.86 67.15
CA LEU A 934 33.82 -77.95 66.83
C LEU A 934 33.81 -77.60 65.34
N GLY A 935 33.02 -76.58 65.01
CA GLY A 935 33.03 -75.93 63.71
C GLY A 935 34.23 -75.00 63.50
N TRP A 936 34.34 -74.42 62.30
CA TRP A 936 35.43 -73.50 61.94
C TRP A 936 35.41 -72.19 62.73
N GLU A 937 34.23 -71.75 63.18
CA GLU A 937 34.10 -70.55 64.01
C GLU A 937 34.80 -70.74 65.37
N GLN A 938 34.64 -71.91 66.00
CA GLN A 938 35.32 -72.24 67.25
C GLN A 938 36.84 -72.36 67.06
N LEU A 939 37.29 -72.86 65.91
CA LEU A 939 38.72 -72.90 65.58
C LEU A 939 39.33 -71.51 65.39
N LEU A 940 38.59 -70.58 64.80
CA LEU A 940 39.05 -69.19 64.71
C LEU A 940 39.21 -68.57 66.10
N VAL A 941 38.34 -68.90 67.06
CA VAL A 941 38.52 -68.46 68.45
C VAL A 941 39.79 -69.06 69.06
N LEU A 942 40.09 -70.33 68.79
CA LEU A 942 41.36 -70.96 69.21
C LEU A 942 42.59 -70.27 68.60
N ALA A 943 42.54 -69.98 67.29
CA ALA A 943 43.62 -69.31 66.57
C ALA A 943 43.84 -67.88 67.10
N ASP A 944 42.76 -67.12 67.31
CA ASP A 944 42.82 -65.75 67.86
C ASP A 944 43.41 -65.74 69.28
N ARG A 945 42.99 -66.67 70.14
CA ARG A 945 43.57 -66.85 71.48
C ARG A 945 45.05 -67.19 71.45
N ALA A 946 45.48 -67.98 70.46
CA ALA A 946 46.89 -68.27 70.25
C ALA A 946 47.67 -67.06 69.70
N LEU A 947 47.09 -66.27 68.78
CA LEU A 947 47.68 -65.03 68.26
C LEU A 947 47.99 -64.04 69.40
N TYR A 948 47.08 -63.91 70.37
CA TYR A 948 47.30 -63.09 71.54
C TYR A 948 48.56 -63.52 72.33
N GLN A 949 48.77 -64.83 72.48
CA GLN A 949 49.96 -65.38 73.15
C GLN A 949 51.26 -65.09 72.38
N ALA A 950 51.21 -65.11 71.05
CA ALA A 950 52.34 -64.73 70.21
C ALA A 950 52.70 -63.23 70.36
N LYS A 951 51.68 -62.35 70.37
CA LYS A 951 51.86 -60.90 70.57
C LYS A 951 52.41 -60.57 71.96
N ALA A 952 51.90 -61.21 73.01
CA ALA A 952 52.34 -60.98 74.41
C ALA A 952 53.78 -61.43 74.68
N LYS A 953 54.30 -62.41 73.92
CA LYS A 953 55.66 -62.95 74.05
C LYS A 953 56.74 -62.22 73.22
N GLY A 954 56.43 -61.02 72.70
CA GLY A 954 57.40 -60.15 72.02
C GLY A 954 57.12 -59.84 70.54
N ARG A 955 56.00 -60.34 69.99
CA ARG A 955 55.64 -60.27 68.55
C ARG A 955 56.66 -60.98 67.64
N ASN A 956 56.40 -60.99 66.34
CA ASN A 956 57.18 -61.73 65.35
C ASN A 956 57.32 -63.22 65.69
N GLY A 957 56.21 -63.84 66.08
CA GLY A 957 56.17 -65.23 66.52
C GLY A 957 54.81 -65.90 66.30
N TRP A 958 54.72 -67.18 66.65
CA TRP A 958 53.50 -67.98 66.54
C TRP A 958 53.20 -68.74 67.83
N ALA A 959 51.93 -69.08 68.03
CA ALA A 959 51.49 -70.03 69.05
C ALA A 959 50.30 -70.86 68.54
N ALA A 960 50.08 -72.04 69.12
CA ALA A 960 48.98 -72.95 68.79
C ALA A 960 48.56 -73.77 70.01
N TYR A 961 47.26 -74.06 70.16
CA TYR A 961 46.80 -75.06 71.12
C TYR A 961 46.73 -76.44 70.45
N ARG A 962 47.06 -77.51 71.18
CA ARG A 962 46.94 -78.92 70.76
C ARG A 962 46.05 -79.66 71.76
N PRO A 963 45.24 -80.63 71.34
CA PRO A 963 44.50 -81.47 72.29
C PRO A 963 45.43 -82.47 73.01
N VAL A 964 45.18 -82.70 74.30
CA VAL A 964 45.76 -83.81 75.06
C VAL A 964 45.12 -85.13 74.60
N LEU A 965 45.85 -86.23 74.65
CA LEU A 965 45.40 -87.52 74.12
C LEU A 965 44.09 -88.00 74.78
N GLY A 966 43.11 -88.37 73.97
CA GLY A 966 41.76 -88.74 74.43
C GLY A 966 40.85 -87.56 74.79
N ALA A 967 41.31 -86.31 74.67
CA ALA A 967 40.49 -85.13 74.89
C ALA A 967 39.28 -85.13 73.97
N GLN A 968 38.10 -84.94 74.56
CA GLN A 968 36.83 -84.96 73.83
C GLN A 968 36.42 -83.54 73.39
N ALA A 969 35.63 -83.47 72.31
CA ALA A 969 35.16 -82.20 71.74
C ALA A 969 34.42 -81.33 72.77
N GLU A 970 33.57 -81.93 73.60
CA GLU A 970 32.83 -81.27 74.67
C GLU A 970 33.74 -80.63 75.73
N GLN A 971 34.89 -81.25 76.05
CA GLN A 971 35.87 -80.72 77.02
C GLN A 971 36.62 -79.50 76.48
N VAL A 972 37.02 -79.55 75.20
CA VAL A 972 37.68 -78.42 74.52
C VAL A 972 36.73 -77.23 74.39
N LEU A 973 35.46 -77.50 74.05
CA LEU A 973 34.41 -76.49 73.95
C LEU A 973 34.19 -75.79 75.30
N ALA A 974 34.20 -76.52 76.42
CA ALA A 974 34.14 -75.96 77.77
C ALA A 974 35.37 -75.09 78.09
N ALA A 975 36.58 -75.53 77.71
CA ALA A 975 37.83 -74.75 77.90
C ALA A 975 37.84 -73.44 77.09
N LEU A 976 37.23 -73.43 75.90
CA LEU A 976 37.02 -72.23 75.08
C LEU A 976 36.13 -71.20 75.77
N GLN A 977 35.17 -71.65 76.59
CA GLN A 977 34.29 -70.76 77.37
C GLN A 977 34.97 -70.20 78.62
N GLU A 978 36.09 -70.78 79.06
CA GLU A 978 36.85 -70.24 80.18
C GLU A 978 37.68 -69.00 79.79
N PRO A 979 37.90 -68.05 80.72
CA PRO A 979 38.80 -66.91 80.53
C PRO A 979 40.23 -67.36 80.17
N LEU A 980 40.94 -66.58 79.32
CA LEU A 980 42.23 -66.95 78.70
C LEU A 980 43.28 -67.48 79.71
N ALA A 981 43.26 -66.96 80.94
CA ALA A 981 44.18 -67.33 82.01
C ALA A 981 43.97 -68.74 82.59
N ARG A 982 42.73 -69.27 82.62
CA ARG A 982 42.48 -70.66 83.06
C ARG A 982 42.66 -71.67 81.92
N MET A 983 42.34 -71.27 80.67
CA MET A 983 42.40 -72.13 79.49
C MET A 983 43.81 -72.70 79.23
N GLN A 984 44.87 -71.93 79.53
CA GLN A 984 46.25 -72.40 79.36
C GLN A 984 46.62 -73.63 80.21
N HIS A 985 46.00 -73.79 81.39
CA HIS A 985 46.28 -74.91 82.31
C HIS A 985 45.18 -75.97 82.30
N HIS A 986 44.27 -75.88 81.34
CA HIS A 986 43.14 -76.77 81.24
C HIS A 986 43.62 -78.18 80.84
N ALA A 987 43.16 -79.20 81.57
CA ALA A 987 43.70 -80.58 81.48
C ALA A 987 43.59 -81.24 80.09
N CYS A 988 42.81 -80.68 79.17
CA CYS A 988 42.58 -81.22 77.82
C CYS A 988 43.37 -80.53 76.70
N LEU A 989 44.12 -79.46 77.00
CA LEU A 989 44.83 -78.67 75.99
C LEU A 989 46.29 -78.47 76.38
N THR A 990 47.17 -78.47 75.38
CA THR A 990 48.58 -78.13 75.51
C THR A 990 48.91 -76.97 74.59
N LEU A 991 49.39 -75.86 75.14
CA LEU A 991 49.85 -74.73 74.33
C LEU A 991 51.26 -75.05 73.81
N VAL A 992 51.39 -75.14 72.50
CA VAL A 992 52.68 -75.23 71.83
C VAL A 992 53.02 -73.85 71.28
N HIS A 993 54.20 -73.39 71.62
CA HIS A 993 54.73 -72.14 71.11
C HIS A 993 56.22 -72.32 70.86
N ASN A 994 56.81 -71.28 70.27
CA ASN A 994 58.25 -71.20 70.06
C ASN A 994 59.02 -71.40 71.40
N GLY A 995 59.70 -72.54 71.63
CA GLY A 995 60.70 -72.73 72.71
C GLY A 995 60.46 -73.77 73.84
N GLY A 996 59.39 -74.58 73.85
CA GLY A 996 59.14 -75.62 74.86
C GLY A 996 59.31 -77.04 74.33
N SER A 997 59.95 -77.92 75.09
CA SER A 997 60.19 -79.32 74.74
C SER A 997 58.88 -80.10 74.68
N LEU A 998 58.66 -80.78 73.55
CA LEU A 998 57.93 -82.05 73.52
C LEU A 998 58.48 -82.94 74.63
N ALA A 999 57.66 -83.43 75.54
CA ALA A 999 57.97 -84.69 76.20
C ALA A 999 57.12 -85.76 75.50
N PRO A 1000 57.74 -86.80 74.93
CA PRO A 1000 57.05 -87.83 74.16
C PRO A 1000 56.39 -88.83 75.11
N VAL A 1001 55.19 -89.31 74.81
CA VAL A 1001 54.37 -90.21 75.65
C VAL A 1001 53.94 -89.63 77.00
#